data_AF-A0A9E7H1Y8-F1
#
_entry.id   AF-A0A9E7H1Y8-F1
#
_cell.length_a   1.000
_cell.length_b   1.000
_cell.length_c   1.000
_cell.angle_alpha   90.00
_cell.angle_beta   90.00
_cell.angle_gamma   90.00
#
_symmetry.space_group_name_H-M   'P 1'
#
loop_
_entity.id
_entity.type
_entity.pdbx_description
1 polymer ?
#
loop_
_entity_poly.entity_id
_entity_poly.type
_entity_poly.pdbx_seq_one_letter_code
_entity_poly.pdbx_strand_id
1 'polypeptide(L)'
;MATPTTSFFLLPLFFVFVFLLPGSDAVFDVVKFGAKADGSADSARSFLKAWSYACNSPSPATVYVPAGKFLVTQAVFRGPCRNSMIKFLIQGTLVAPSDYGGSGGSDQWIAFSGVNGVSISGGGTLDGGGSRLWACKLAGRSCPSGTSSLTFANSKNIAVDGLTSINSKLFHIVVLRCQNVKLIRVNIVASGNSPNTDGIHVQMSTGVDILQANIRTGDDCISIGPGTAHLWIERVFCGPGHGISIGSLGKAQGLQEESVRNVTVKTVTFSGTQNGVRIKTWGTRIRGQVRGVVFEDALMRNVQNPIIIDQNYCPGNKGCPGQSSGIKISQVKYNNIRGTSATPVAVTFDCSPSNPCSGITLQDIKLSYHSQRAQSSCKYANGVASGLNLACSVAYFLMGEGGEEMVRNKQVVLKKFAVGVPKETDMEIRQGKASFRSPTAVEGAIVVKNLYLSCDPYMRGRMRDYADSYIPPFQPGSVIEGFGVAKVVDSTNPNFCVGDYITGLTGWEEYSTIVRTEQVRKIEVFDVPLSYHVGLLGMTGFTAYVGFYEICAPKKGDYVFVSAASGAVGQLVGQLAKLHGCYVVGSAGSAQKVDLLKNKLGFDEAFNYKEEPDLTEALRSYFPKGIDIYFDNVGGAMLDAALLNMRVHGRVAVCGMVSQHAVSDPKGISNLYTLVMKRIRMEGFIQSDHLHLFPKFLSTIIDLYKQGRIVYIEDMNEGLENGPEAFVGLFTGNNVGKQVVCVSRE
;
A
#
# COMPACT_ATOMS: atom_id res chain seq x y z
N MET A 1 -75.89 -37.59 -27.41
CA MET A 1 -75.90 -37.65 -28.90
C MET A 1 -74.74 -36.77 -29.36
N ALA A 2 -73.50 -37.23 -29.50
CA ALA A 2 -72.97 -38.20 -30.45
C ALA A 2 -73.07 -37.72 -31.92
N THR A 3 -71.93 -37.26 -32.47
CA THR A 3 -71.35 -37.45 -33.82
C THR A 3 -70.55 -36.20 -34.28
N PRO A 4 -69.54 -36.29 -35.19
CA PRO A 4 -68.83 -37.48 -35.68
C PRO A 4 -67.29 -37.37 -35.61
N THR A 5 -66.67 -38.55 -35.64
CA THR A 5 -65.24 -38.84 -35.81
C THR A 5 -64.81 -38.73 -37.27
N THR A 6 -63.71 -38.01 -37.54
CA THR A 6 -62.93 -38.10 -38.78
C THR A 6 -61.58 -38.74 -38.49
N SER A 7 -61.33 -39.91 -39.09
CA SER A 7 -60.05 -40.62 -39.05
C SER A 7 -59.06 -39.99 -40.02
N PHE A 8 -57.90 -39.54 -39.52
CA PHE A 8 -56.73 -39.26 -40.34
C PHE A 8 -55.79 -40.48 -40.30
N PHE A 9 -55.47 -41.01 -41.49
CA PHE A 9 -54.44 -42.02 -41.68
C PHE A 9 -53.07 -41.48 -41.26
N LEU A 10 -52.44 -42.09 -40.26
CA LEU A 10 -51.02 -41.91 -39.93
C LEU A 10 -50.17 -42.74 -40.91
N LEU A 11 -49.50 -42.09 -41.87
CA LEU A 11 -48.33 -42.66 -42.54
C LEU A 11 -47.14 -42.59 -41.57
N PRO A 12 -46.40 -43.68 -41.32
CA PRO A 12 -45.16 -43.60 -40.56
C PRO A 12 -44.10 -42.95 -41.47
N LEU A 13 -43.71 -41.71 -41.15
CA LEU A 13 -42.47 -41.15 -41.68
C LEU A 13 -41.31 -41.97 -41.10
N PHE A 14 -40.75 -42.86 -41.91
CA PHE A 14 -39.47 -43.49 -41.65
C PHE A 14 -38.40 -42.38 -41.65
N PHE A 15 -38.05 -41.88 -40.46
CA PHE A 15 -36.84 -41.09 -40.28
C PHE A 15 -35.65 -42.03 -40.51
N VAL A 16 -35.13 -42.04 -41.73
CA VAL A 16 -33.81 -42.61 -42.01
C VAL A 16 -32.81 -41.73 -41.26
N PHE A 17 -32.40 -42.17 -40.07
CA PHE A 17 -31.18 -41.71 -39.43
C PHE A 17 -30.02 -42.14 -40.34
N VAL A 18 -29.65 -41.27 -41.28
CA VAL A 18 -28.35 -41.39 -41.95
C VAL A 18 -27.32 -41.12 -40.87
N PHE A 19 -26.77 -42.18 -40.28
CA PHE A 19 -25.50 -42.12 -39.59
C PHE A 19 -24.47 -41.63 -40.60
N LEU A 20 -24.23 -40.32 -40.67
CA LEU A 20 -23.04 -39.76 -41.29
C LEU A 20 -21.86 -40.25 -40.45
N LEU A 21 -21.23 -41.32 -40.90
CA LEU A 21 -19.91 -41.74 -40.45
C LEU A 21 -19.01 -40.49 -40.46
N PRO A 22 -18.25 -40.20 -39.38
CA PRO A 22 -17.31 -39.08 -39.40
C PRO A 22 -16.33 -39.32 -40.56
N GLY A 23 -16.38 -38.46 -41.58
CA GLY A 23 -15.44 -38.50 -42.68
C GLY A 23 -14.02 -38.46 -42.11
N SER A 24 -13.14 -39.32 -42.62
CA SER A 24 -11.75 -39.37 -42.17
C SER A 24 -11.08 -38.01 -42.34
N ASP A 25 -10.38 -37.53 -41.31
CA ASP A 25 -9.56 -36.31 -41.37
C ASP A 25 -8.56 -36.43 -42.53
N ALA A 26 -8.57 -35.46 -43.45
CA ALA A 26 -7.71 -35.48 -44.63
C ALA A 26 -6.28 -35.09 -44.22
N VAL A 27 -5.33 -36.01 -44.30
CA VAL A 27 -3.94 -35.77 -43.88
C VAL A 27 -3.04 -35.42 -45.08
N PHE A 28 -2.47 -34.23 -45.04
CA PHE A 28 -1.54 -33.68 -46.03
C PHE A 28 -0.13 -33.62 -45.44
N ASP A 29 0.62 -34.71 -45.59
CA ASP A 29 2.01 -34.84 -45.14
C ASP A 29 2.96 -34.05 -46.03
N VAL A 30 3.67 -33.08 -45.47
CA VAL A 30 4.59 -32.19 -46.22
C VAL A 30 5.70 -32.96 -46.94
N VAL A 31 6.12 -34.13 -46.45
CA VAL A 31 7.13 -34.98 -47.11
C VAL A 31 6.59 -35.57 -48.39
N LYS A 32 5.30 -35.96 -48.43
CA LYS A 32 4.62 -36.40 -49.66
C LYS A 32 4.49 -35.29 -50.70
N PHE A 33 4.59 -34.02 -50.27
CA PHE A 33 4.66 -32.86 -51.15
C PHE A 33 6.09 -32.43 -51.48
N GLY A 34 7.10 -33.21 -51.09
CA GLY A 34 8.51 -33.01 -51.44
C GLY A 34 9.35 -32.27 -50.40
N ALA A 35 8.83 -32.04 -49.18
CA ALA A 35 9.64 -31.51 -48.09
C ALA A 35 10.74 -32.52 -47.68
N LYS A 36 11.94 -32.03 -47.40
CA LYS A 36 13.07 -32.88 -46.99
C LYS A 36 13.45 -32.59 -45.55
N ALA A 37 13.56 -33.65 -44.76
CA ALA A 37 13.89 -33.60 -43.33
C ALA A 37 15.41 -33.52 -43.06
N ASP A 38 16.16 -32.82 -43.93
CA ASP A 38 17.62 -32.73 -43.90
C ASP A 38 18.16 -31.41 -43.31
N GLY A 39 17.26 -30.46 -43.00
CA GLY A 39 17.60 -29.14 -42.47
C GLY A 39 18.34 -28.21 -43.44
N SER A 40 18.44 -28.55 -44.72
CA SER A 40 19.24 -27.82 -45.72
C SER A 40 18.53 -27.58 -47.05
N ALA A 41 17.66 -28.49 -47.48
CA ALA A 41 16.83 -28.29 -48.66
C ALA A 41 15.57 -27.50 -48.30
N ASP A 42 15.34 -26.40 -49.02
CA ASP A 42 14.19 -25.53 -48.78
C ASP A 42 12.86 -26.26 -49.05
N SER A 43 12.04 -26.35 -48.01
CA SER A 43 10.76 -27.02 -48.00
C SER A 43 9.58 -26.06 -48.12
N ALA A 44 9.80 -24.74 -48.24
CA ALA A 44 8.74 -23.73 -48.31
C ALA A 44 7.63 -24.05 -49.32
N ARG A 45 8.00 -24.41 -50.56
CA ARG A 45 7.03 -24.76 -51.62
C ARG A 45 6.19 -25.99 -51.25
N SER A 46 6.80 -26.99 -50.61
CA SER A 46 6.12 -28.22 -50.18
C SER A 46 5.07 -27.92 -49.11
N PHE A 47 5.39 -27.05 -48.15
CA PHE A 47 4.45 -26.57 -47.14
C PHE A 47 3.29 -25.78 -47.76
N LEU A 48 3.57 -24.85 -48.67
CA LEU A 48 2.53 -24.06 -49.36
C LEU A 48 1.61 -24.94 -50.21
N LYS A 49 2.16 -25.99 -50.83
CA LYS A 49 1.37 -26.97 -51.58
C LYS A 49 0.46 -27.77 -50.64
N ALA A 50 0.99 -28.34 -49.55
CA ALA A 50 0.17 -29.05 -48.56
C ALA A 50 -0.96 -28.16 -47.99
N TRP A 51 -0.65 -26.89 -47.70
CA TRP A 51 -1.64 -25.90 -47.29
C TRP A 51 -2.75 -25.69 -48.33
N SER A 52 -2.41 -25.53 -49.61
CA SER A 52 -3.39 -25.32 -50.67
C SER A 52 -4.43 -26.44 -50.72
N TYR A 53 -4.00 -27.69 -50.52
CA TYR A 53 -4.91 -28.84 -50.44
C TYR A 53 -5.77 -28.80 -49.17
N ALA A 54 -5.16 -28.57 -48.00
CA ALA A 54 -5.90 -28.48 -46.73
C ALA A 54 -6.95 -27.35 -46.73
N CYS A 55 -6.57 -26.19 -47.27
CA CYS A 55 -7.40 -24.99 -47.39
C CYS A 55 -8.62 -25.20 -48.30
N ASN A 56 -8.50 -26.07 -49.31
CA ASN A 56 -9.58 -26.41 -50.24
C ASN A 56 -10.34 -27.70 -49.88
N SER A 57 -9.91 -28.42 -48.83
CA SER A 57 -10.52 -29.68 -48.40
C SER A 57 -12.00 -29.50 -48.03
N PRO A 58 -12.90 -30.41 -48.43
CA PRO A 58 -14.32 -30.38 -48.03
C PRO A 58 -14.56 -30.92 -46.60
N SER A 59 -13.55 -31.53 -45.98
CA SER A 59 -13.60 -32.15 -44.65
C SER A 59 -12.50 -31.58 -43.77
N PRO A 60 -12.56 -31.75 -42.43
CA PRO A 60 -11.42 -31.43 -41.55
C PRO A 60 -10.11 -31.94 -42.15
N ALA A 61 -9.08 -31.11 -42.03
CA ALA A 61 -7.79 -31.39 -42.67
C ALA A 61 -6.63 -31.18 -41.71
N THR A 62 -5.68 -32.10 -41.73
CA THR A 62 -4.42 -31.99 -41.01
C THR A 62 -3.26 -31.80 -42.00
N VAL A 63 -2.56 -30.66 -41.92
CA VAL A 63 -1.22 -30.51 -42.49
C VAL A 63 -0.24 -31.13 -41.51
N TYR A 64 0.38 -32.24 -41.91
CA TYR A 64 1.26 -33.02 -41.04
C TYR A 64 2.73 -32.72 -41.34
N VAL A 65 3.49 -32.35 -40.31
CA VAL A 65 4.94 -32.17 -40.35
C VAL A 65 5.56 -33.22 -39.43
N PRO A 66 6.15 -34.30 -39.98
CA PRO A 66 6.73 -35.38 -39.18
C PRO A 66 7.99 -34.92 -38.44
N ALA A 67 8.51 -35.78 -37.57
CA ALA A 67 9.80 -35.56 -36.91
C ALA A 67 10.93 -35.41 -37.95
N GLY A 68 11.85 -34.48 -37.71
CA GLY A 68 12.92 -34.12 -38.64
C GLY A 68 13.22 -32.62 -38.62
N LYS A 69 14.27 -32.19 -39.34
CA LYS A 69 14.58 -30.77 -39.51
C LYS A 69 14.22 -30.33 -40.93
N PHE A 70 13.44 -29.27 -41.06
CA PHE A 70 12.99 -28.76 -42.36
C PHE A 70 13.45 -27.30 -42.50
N LEU A 71 14.36 -27.03 -43.44
CA LEU A 71 14.64 -25.64 -43.81
C LEU A 71 13.40 -25.08 -44.50
N VAL A 72 12.92 -23.93 -44.05
CA VAL A 72 11.81 -23.22 -44.68
C VAL A 72 12.25 -21.78 -44.89
N THR A 73 12.43 -21.34 -46.13
CA THR A 73 12.85 -19.94 -46.42
C THR A 73 11.80 -18.93 -45.98
N GLN A 74 10.56 -19.12 -46.45
CA GLN A 74 9.38 -18.37 -46.02
C GLN A 74 8.10 -19.15 -46.37
N ALA A 75 7.11 -19.15 -45.48
CA ALA A 75 5.80 -19.74 -45.77
C ALA A 75 4.66 -18.83 -45.28
N VAL A 76 3.92 -18.24 -46.22
CA VAL A 76 2.73 -17.44 -45.95
C VAL A 76 1.48 -18.19 -46.41
N PHE A 77 0.77 -18.76 -45.44
CA PHE A 77 -0.48 -19.51 -45.61
C PHE A 77 -1.66 -18.54 -45.68
N ARG A 78 -2.16 -18.32 -46.91
CA ARG A 78 -3.24 -17.35 -47.17
C ARG A 78 -4.61 -18.03 -47.20
N GLY A 79 -5.60 -17.37 -46.61
CA GLY A 79 -7.03 -17.59 -46.84
C GLY A 79 -7.64 -16.52 -47.76
N PRO A 80 -8.99 -16.44 -47.83
CA PRO A 80 -9.93 -17.30 -47.12
C PRO A 80 -9.87 -18.75 -47.62
N CYS A 81 -10.05 -19.70 -46.70
CA CYS A 81 -10.11 -21.12 -47.02
C CYS A 81 -11.56 -21.58 -47.14
N ARG A 82 -11.78 -22.59 -48.00
CA ARG A 82 -13.05 -23.32 -48.04
C ARG A 82 -13.25 -24.12 -46.76
N ASN A 83 -12.15 -24.64 -46.20
CA ASN A 83 -12.11 -25.36 -44.93
C ASN A 83 -11.87 -24.41 -43.76
N SER A 84 -12.64 -24.57 -42.68
CA SER A 84 -12.50 -23.84 -41.41
C SER A 84 -12.10 -24.72 -40.23
N MET A 85 -11.63 -25.95 -40.50
CA MET A 85 -11.14 -26.90 -39.50
C MET A 85 -9.81 -27.48 -39.96
N ILE A 86 -8.78 -26.62 -39.98
CA ILE A 86 -7.44 -27.00 -40.43
C ILE A 86 -6.51 -27.11 -39.22
N LYS A 87 -5.85 -28.26 -39.09
CA LYS A 87 -4.85 -28.52 -38.07
C LYS A 87 -3.46 -28.58 -38.69
N PHE A 88 -2.53 -27.78 -38.21
CA PHE A 88 -1.10 -28.02 -38.38
C PHE A 88 -0.62 -28.90 -37.24
N LEU A 89 -0.29 -30.15 -37.55
CA LEU A 89 0.34 -31.07 -36.61
C LEU A 89 1.85 -31.07 -36.86
N ILE A 90 2.58 -30.31 -36.04
CA ILE A 90 4.03 -30.14 -36.15
C ILE A 90 4.72 -30.97 -35.09
N GLN A 91 5.43 -32.03 -35.50
CA GLN A 91 6.28 -32.85 -34.64
C GLN A 91 7.78 -32.61 -34.91
N GLY A 92 8.14 -32.07 -36.07
CA GLY A 92 9.51 -31.72 -36.42
C GLY A 92 9.95 -30.32 -35.97
N THR A 93 11.15 -29.95 -36.44
CA THR A 93 11.74 -28.63 -36.28
C THR A 93 11.75 -27.92 -37.63
N LEU A 94 11.07 -26.78 -37.74
CA LEU A 94 11.23 -25.88 -38.87
C LEU A 94 12.40 -24.95 -38.55
N VAL A 95 13.32 -24.78 -39.50
CA VAL A 95 14.53 -23.98 -39.34
C VAL A 95 14.49 -22.85 -40.36
N ALA A 96 14.70 -21.61 -39.90
CA ALA A 96 14.81 -20.46 -40.78
C ALA A 96 16.20 -20.42 -41.45
N PRO A 97 16.35 -19.73 -42.59
CA PRO A 97 17.66 -19.51 -43.19
C PRO A 97 18.63 -18.84 -42.21
N SER A 98 19.90 -19.26 -42.24
CA SER A 98 20.95 -18.74 -41.36
C SER A 98 21.35 -17.29 -41.67
N ASP A 99 21.08 -16.83 -42.89
CA ASP A 99 21.24 -15.46 -43.32
C ASP A 99 19.98 -14.65 -42.96
N TYR A 100 20.16 -13.35 -42.69
CA TYR A 100 19.05 -12.43 -42.45
C TYR A 100 18.50 -11.81 -43.76
N GLY A 101 18.90 -12.33 -44.93
CA GLY A 101 18.44 -11.91 -46.27
C GLY A 101 17.37 -12.80 -46.92
N GLY A 102 17.06 -13.96 -46.33
CA GLY A 102 16.26 -15.02 -46.96
C GLY A 102 14.74 -14.79 -47.09
N SER A 103 14.19 -13.67 -46.63
CA SER A 103 12.73 -13.41 -46.61
C SER A 103 12.25 -12.36 -47.63
N GLY A 104 13.08 -12.02 -48.63
CA GLY A 104 12.66 -11.13 -49.73
C GLY A 104 12.20 -9.73 -49.29
N GLY A 105 12.66 -9.25 -48.13
CA GLY A 105 12.26 -7.96 -47.56
C GLY A 105 10.99 -7.97 -46.70
N SER A 106 10.33 -9.12 -46.52
CA SER A 106 9.19 -9.27 -45.59
C SER A 106 9.66 -9.42 -44.14
N ASP A 107 8.89 -8.90 -43.20
CA ASP A 107 9.04 -9.01 -41.75
C ASP A 107 8.47 -10.32 -41.16
N GLN A 108 7.94 -11.22 -41.99
CA GLN A 108 7.26 -12.46 -41.57
C GLN A 108 7.97 -13.71 -42.12
N TRP A 109 8.26 -14.68 -41.25
CA TRP A 109 8.82 -15.98 -41.66
C TRP A 109 7.75 -17.03 -41.95
N ILE A 110 7.05 -17.50 -40.91
CA ILE A 110 5.86 -18.35 -41.03
C ILE A 110 4.65 -17.49 -40.70
N ALA A 111 3.68 -17.40 -41.62
CA ALA A 111 2.51 -16.55 -41.41
C ALA A 111 1.22 -17.21 -41.87
N PHE A 112 0.14 -16.90 -41.16
CA PHE A 112 -1.24 -17.22 -41.51
C PHE A 112 -2.00 -15.92 -41.69
N SER A 113 -2.54 -15.69 -42.89
CA SER A 113 -3.15 -14.42 -43.26
C SER A 113 -4.56 -14.61 -43.81
N GLY A 114 -5.55 -13.97 -43.20
CA GLY A 114 -6.94 -14.07 -43.65
C GLY A 114 -7.59 -15.44 -43.42
N VAL A 115 -7.10 -16.22 -42.44
CA VAL A 115 -7.58 -17.58 -42.18
C VAL A 115 -8.65 -17.60 -41.08
N ASN A 116 -9.50 -18.62 -41.10
CA ASN A 116 -10.53 -18.84 -40.10
C ASN A 116 -10.53 -20.31 -39.67
N GLY A 117 -10.32 -20.59 -38.38
CA GLY A 117 -10.38 -21.95 -37.86
C GLY A 117 -9.11 -22.78 -38.13
N VAL A 118 -7.97 -22.24 -37.72
CA VAL A 118 -6.66 -22.91 -37.81
C VAL A 118 -6.16 -23.25 -36.42
N SER A 119 -5.73 -24.49 -36.22
CA SER A 119 -5.06 -24.94 -35.00
C SER A 119 -3.62 -25.39 -35.28
N ILE A 120 -2.68 -25.09 -34.38
CA ILE A 120 -1.30 -25.59 -34.42
C ILE A 120 -1.03 -26.40 -33.15
N SER A 121 -0.51 -27.61 -33.29
CA SER A 121 -0.22 -28.51 -32.16
C SER A 121 0.89 -29.51 -32.52
N GLY A 122 1.28 -30.38 -31.59
CA GLY A 122 2.20 -31.49 -31.84
C GLY A 122 3.55 -31.40 -31.15
N GLY A 123 3.83 -30.30 -30.44
CA GLY A 123 5.07 -30.13 -29.66
C GLY A 123 6.30 -29.72 -30.47
N GLY A 124 6.17 -29.49 -31.77
CA GLY A 124 7.27 -29.13 -32.66
C GLY A 124 7.93 -27.78 -32.37
N THR A 125 9.04 -27.52 -33.05
CA THR A 125 9.89 -26.35 -32.83
C THR A 125 9.98 -25.45 -34.07
N LEU A 126 9.89 -24.13 -33.87
CA LEU A 126 10.30 -23.13 -34.85
C LEU A 126 11.66 -22.55 -34.41
N ASP A 127 12.72 -22.78 -35.16
CA ASP A 127 14.05 -22.18 -34.92
C ASP A 127 14.30 -21.02 -35.89
N GLY A 128 14.21 -19.80 -35.38
CA GLY A 128 14.34 -18.57 -36.16
C GLY A 128 15.77 -18.22 -36.57
N GLY A 129 16.81 -18.88 -36.02
CA GLY A 129 18.21 -18.63 -36.38
C GLY A 129 18.71 -17.20 -36.14
N GLY A 130 18.26 -16.54 -35.08
CA GLY A 130 18.46 -15.11 -34.84
C GLY A 130 19.87 -14.67 -34.43
N SER A 131 20.74 -15.58 -33.99
CA SER A 131 22.03 -15.26 -33.36
C SER A 131 22.92 -14.32 -34.15
N ARG A 132 23.03 -14.52 -35.48
CA ARG A 132 23.84 -13.66 -36.36
C ARG A 132 23.29 -12.24 -36.47
N LEU A 133 21.96 -12.09 -36.51
CA LEU A 133 21.33 -10.78 -36.56
C LEU A 133 21.51 -10.03 -35.23
N TRP A 134 21.36 -10.73 -34.11
CA TRP A 134 21.59 -10.14 -32.80
C TRP A 134 23.03 -9.66 -32.65
N ALA A 135 24.01 -10.47 -33.07
CA ALA A 135 25.42 -10.07 -33.06
C ALA A 135 25.69 -8.82 -33.92
N CYS A 136 25.03 -8.71 -35.08
CA CYS A 136 25.10 -7.51 -35.92
C CYS A 136 24.54 -6.28 -35.19
N LYS A 137 23.33 -6.38 -34.63
CA LYS A 137 22.63 -5.28 -33.94
C LYS A 137 23.40 -4.83 -32.69
N LEU A 138 23.91 -5.76 -31.89
CA LEU A 138 24.72 -5.48 -30.69
C LEU A 138 26.06 -4.82 -31.02
N ALA A 139 26.63 -5.08 -32.20
CA ALA A 139 27.84 -4.42 -32.68
C ALA A 139 27.57 -2.99 -33.21
N GLY A 140 26.33 -2.48 -33.13
CA GLY A 140 25.96 -1.15 -33.61
C GLY A 140 26.10 -0.97 -35.12
N ARG A 141 26.14 -2.07 -35.89
CA ARG A 141 26.28 -2.04 -37.36
C ARG A 141 24.93 -1.74 -38.02
N SER A 142 24.96 -1.38 -39.30
CA SER A 142 23.74 -1.35 -40.12
C SER A 142 23.29 -2.78 -40.39
N CYS A 143 22.14 -3.15 -39.86
CA CYS A 143 21.60 -4.51 -39.90
C CYS A 143 20.14 -4.47 -40.36
N PRO A 144 19.64 -5.51 -41.05
CA PRO A 144 18.22 -5.61 -41.38
C PRO A 144 17.32 -5.65 -40.14
N SER A 145 16.05 -5.33 -40.32
CA SER A 145 15.04 -5.36 -39.25
C SER A 145 14.92 -6.74 -38.59
N GLY A 146 14.96 -7.80 -39.41
CA GLY A 146 14.71 -9.19 -39.01
C GLY A 146 13.28 -9.64 -39.32
N THR A 147 13.00 -10.91 -39.05
CA THR A 147 11.68 -11.52 -39.29
C THR A 147 11.09 -12.11 -38.02
N SER A 148 9.77 -11.99 -37.88
CA SER A 148 9.02 -12.63 -36.80
C SER A 148 8.79 -14.10 -37.12
N SER A 149 8.88 -14.98 -36.11
CA SER A 149 8.87 -16.42 -36.36
C SER A 149 7.51 -16.96 -36.78
N LEU A 150 6.44 -16.55 -36.08
CA LEU A 150 5.06 -16.92 -36.39
C LEU A 150 4.15 -15.69 -36.36
N THR A 151 3.42 -15.44 -37.44
CA THR A 151 2.48 -14.31 -37.52
C THR A 151 1.07 -14.78 -37.88
N PHE A 152 0.07 -14.38 -37.11
CA PHE A 152 -1.33 -14.43 -37.48
C PHE A 152 -1.80 -13.01 -37.82
N ALA A 153 -2.29 -12.82 -39.04
CA ALA A 153 -2.74 -11.53 -39.54
C ALA A 153 -4.17 -11.62 -40.08
N ASN A 154 -5.04 -10.67 -39.71
CA ASN A 154 -6.41 -10.58 -40.24
C ASN A 154 -7.22 -11.88 -40.12
N SER A 155 -7.02 -12.64 -39.04
CA SER A 155 -7.50 -14.02 -38.92
C SER A 155 -8.46 -14.23 -37.74
N LYS A 156 -9.23 -15.32 -37.79
CA LYS A 156 -10.24 -15.64 -36.76
C LYS A 156 -10.11 -17.08 -36.27
N ASN A 157 -10.51 -17.33 -35.03
CA ASN A 157 -10.62 -18.68 -34.46
C ASN A 157 -9.30 -19.46 -34.60
N ILE A 158 -8.26 -18.94 -33.94
CA ILE A 158 -6.91 -19.50 -33.97
C ILE A 158 -6.61 -20.19 -32.65
N ALA A 159 -6.02 -21.38 -32.70
CA ALA A 159 -5.52 -22.06 -31.52
C ALA A 159 -4.07 -22.53 -31.73
N VAL A 160 -3.18 -22.25 -30.78
CA VAL A 160 -1.81 -22.78 -30.76
C VAL A 160 -1.60 -23.46 -29.42
N ASP A 161 -1.15 -24.71 -29.44
CA ASP A 161 -0.98 -25.51 -28.23
C ASP A 161 0.35 -26.27 -28.24
N GLY A 162 1.21 -25.98 -27.25
CA GLY A 162 2.45 -26.73 -27.02
C GLY A 162 3.57 -26.44 -28.01
N LEU A 163 3.47 -25.40 -28.83
CA LEU A 163 4.50 -25.03 -29.79
C LEU A 163 5.73 -24.42 -29.09
N THR A 164 6.93 -24.83 -29.51
CA THR A 164 8.19 -24.19 -29.08
C THR A 164 8.70 -23.24 -30.17
N SER A 165 9.07 -22.01 -29.81
CA SER A 165 9.69 -21.03 -30.69
C SER A 165 11.03 -20.57 -30.10
N ILE A 166 12.12 -20.81 -30.81
CA ILE A 166 13.47 -20.47 -30.37
C ILE A 166 14.16 -19.52 -31.34
N ASN A 167 15.03 -18.68 -30.78
CA ASN A 167 15.95 -17.85 -31.52
C ASN A 167 15.32 -16.98 -32.63
N SER A 168 14.20 -16.32 -32.36
CA SER A 168 13.57 -15.45 -33.37
C SER A 168 14.49 -14.28 -33.76
N LYS A 169 14.48 -13.88 -35.04
CA LYS A 169 15.23 -12.71 -35.54
C LYS A 169 14.61 -11.38 -35.07
N LEU A 170 13.30 -11.38 -34.88
CA LEU A 170 12.49 -10.30 -34.29
C LEU A 170 11.51 -10.94 -33.29
N PHE A 171 10.20 -10.69 -33.39
CA PHE A 171 9.21 -11.24 -32.45
C PHE A 171 9.02 -12.74 -32.64
N HIS A 172 8.71 -13.47 -31.58
CA HIS A 172 8.46 -14.92 -31.68
C HIS A 172 7.06 -15.21 -32.22
N ILE A 173 6.01 -14.61 -31.65
CA ILE A 173 4.63 -14.78 -32.11
C ILE A 173 3.97 -13.40 -32.24
N VAL A 174 3.32 -13.14 -33.38
CA VAL A 174 2.58 -11.90 -33.65
C VAL A 174 1.11 -12.22 -33.91
N VAL A 175 0.22 -11.54 -33.19
CA VAL A 175 -1.23 -11.59 -33.35
C VAL A 175 -1.73 -10.20 -33.74
N LEU A 176 -1.98 -10.02 -35.04
CA LEU A 176 -2.32 -8.74 -35.64
C LEU A 176 -3.70 -8.78 -36.30
N ARG A 177 -4.59 -7.86 -35.92
CA ARG A 177 -5.95 -7.77 -36.50
C ARG A 177 -6.73 -9.08 -36.43
N CYS A 178 -6.60 -9.81 -35.33
CA CYS A 178 -7.22 -11.12 -35.15
C CYS A 178 -8.39 -11.10 -34.15
N GLN A 179 -9.27 -12.10 -34.25
CA GLN A 179 -10.37 -12.31 -33.31
C GLN A 179 -10.40 -13.76 -32.82
N ASN A 180 -10.63 -13.97 -31.52
CA ASN A 180 -10.70 -15.30 -30.91
C ASN A 180 -9.43 -16.13 -31.16
N VAL A 181 -8.35 -15.77 -30.47
CA VAL A 181 -7.04 -16.43 -30.57
C VAL A 181 -6.66 -17.02 -29.22
N LYS A 182 -6.26 -18.29 -29.19
CA LYS A 182 -5.77 -18.97 -27.98
C LYS A 182 -4.34 -19.44 -28.18
N LEU A 183 -3.44 -19.01 -27.31
CA LEU A 183 -2.05 -19.47 -27.25
C LEU A 183 -1.85 -20.18 -25.90
N ILE A 184 -1.69 -21.49 -25.94
CA ILE A 184 -1.68 -22.37 -24.76
C ILE A 184 -0.35 -23.12 -24.71
N ARG A 185 0.30 -23.14 -23.54
CA ARG A 185 1.55 -23.89 -23.31
C ARG A 185 2.66 -23.62 -24.34
N VAL A 186 2.69 -22.40 -24.89
CA VAL A 186 3.77 -22.01 -25.80
C VAL A 186 5.06 -21.80 -25.03
N ASN A 187 6.16 -22.31 -25.58
CA ASN A 187 7.49 -22.20 -24.98
C ASN A 187 8.38 -21.33 -25.87
N ILE A 188 8.83 -20.20 -25.37
CA ILE A 188 9.59 -19.20 -26.12
C ILE A 188 10.96 -19.01 -25.49
N VAL A 189 12.02 -19.19 -26.28
CA VAL A 189 13.39 -19.08 -25.79
C VAL A 189 14.29 -18.33 -26.77
N ALA A 190 14.88 -17.24 -26.30
CA ALA A 190 16.00 -16.55 -26.93
C ALA A 190 16.98 -16.08 -25.85
N SER A 191 18.17 -15.65 -26.27
CA SER A 191 19.16 -15.07 -25.36
C SER A 191 18.59 -13.82 -24.65
N GLY A 192 18.91 -13.62 -23.37
CA GLY A 192 18.50 -12.42 -22.62
C GLY A 192 19.06 -11.11 -23.18
N ASN A 193 20.07 -11.17 -24.05
CA ASN A 193 20.65 -10.01 -24.73
C ASN A 193 20.20 -9.91 -26.20
N SER A 194 19.20 -10.69 -26.62
CA SER A 194 18.71 -10.65 -28.00
C SER A 194 17.82 -9.42 -28.24
N PRO A 195 18.19 -8.50 -29.16
CA PRO A 195 17.47 -7.25 -29.33
C PRO A 195 16.14 -7.43 -30.09
N ASN A 196 15.07 -6.84 -29.55
CA ASN A 196 13.73 -6.81 -30.16
C ASN A 196 13.11 -8.19 -30.39
N THR A 197 13.37 -9.12 -29.48
CA THR A 197 12.85 -10.50 -29.52
C THR A 197 11.60 -10.68 -28.70
N ASP A 198 10.61 -9.78 -28.84
CA ASP A 198 9.37 -9.87 -28.07
C ASP A 198 8.77 -11.28 -28.16
N GLY A 199 8.30 -11.81 -27.03
CA GLY A 199 7.74 -13.16 -26.99
C GLY A 199 6.43 -13.23 -27.77
N ILE A 200 5.39 -12.59 -27.26
CA ILE A 200 4.10 -12.49 -27.94
C ILE A 200 3.71 -11.04 -28.11
N HIS A 201 3.53 -10.60 -29.36
CA HIS A 201 3.03 -9.28 -29.69
C HIS A 201 1.55 -9.35 -30.08
N VAL A 202 0.70 -8.55 -29.44
CA VAL A 202 -0.74 -8.46 -29.75
C VAL A 202 -1.09 -7.02 -30.14
N GLN A 203 -1.69 -6.85 -31.31
CA GLN A 203 -2.10 -5.53 -31.80
C GLN A 203 -3.39 -5.60 -32.61
N MET A 204 -4.26 -4.59 -32.46
CA MET A 204 -5.54 -4.48 -33.17
C MET A 204 -6.41 -5.74 -33.10
N SER A 205 -6.29 -6.52 -32.02
CA SER A 205 -6.90 -7.84 -31.90
C SER A 205 -7.84 -7.90 -30.69
N THR A 206 -8.83 -8.79 -30.76
CA THR A 206 -9.83 -8.92 -29.68
C THR A 206 -10.15 -10.37 -29.33
N GLY A 207 -10.36 -10.65 -28.04
CA GLY A 207 -10.60 -12.00 -27.54
C GLY A 207 -9.36 -12.87 -27.74
N VAL A 208 -8.26 -12.48 -27.10
CA VAL A 208 -6.99 -13.20 -27.16
C VAL A 208 -6.69 -13.77 -25.78
N ASP A 209 -6.46 -15.07 -25.69
CA ASP A 209 -6.07 -15.76 -24.46
C ASP A 209 -4.64 -16.28 -24.58
N ILE A 210 -3.77 -15.91 -23.63
CA ILE A 210 -2.40 -16.41 -23.50
C ILE A 210 -2.27 -17.15 -22.18
N LEU A 211 -2.19 -18.48 -22.24
CA LEU A 211 -2.31 -19.35 -21.07
C LEU A 211 -1.10 -20.26 -20.93
N GLN A 212 -0.57 -20.38 -19.71
CA GLN A 212 0.49 -21.35 -19.38
C GLN A 212 1.77 -21.21 -20.24
N ALA A 213 2.08 -20.00 -20.71
CA ALA A 213 3.26 -19.75 -21.52
C ALA A 213 4.54 -19.64 -20.67
N ASN A 214 5.65 -20.12 -21.21
CA ASN A 214 6.98 -19.94 -20.64
C ASN A 214 7.83 -19.12 -21.63
N ILE A 215 8.23 -17.91 -21.25
CA ILE A 215 8.84 -16.94 -22.16
C ILE A 215 10.14 -16.39 -21.57
N ARG A 216 11.21 -16.56 -22.34
CA ARG A 216 12.57 -16.06 -22.03
C ARG A 216 13.12 -15.39 -23.28
N THR A 217 13.31 -14.07 -23.25
CA THR A 217 13.71 -13.28 -24.41
C THR A 217 14.63 -12.14 -23.98
N GLY A 218 15.08 -11.31 -24.93
CA GLY A 218 15.85 -10.10 -24.63
C GLY A 218 15.01 -8.82 -24.68
N ASP A 219 13.71 -8.91 -24.94
CA ASP A 219 12.78 -7.78 -24.97
C ASP A 219 11.47 -8.12 -24.25
N ASP A 220 10.35 -7.48 -24.58
CA ASP A 220 9.06 -7.70 -23.90
C ASP A 220 8.66 -9.19 -23.93
N CYS A 221 8.26 -9.72 -22.77
CA CYS A 221 7.68 -11.05 -22.65
C CYS A 221 6.38 -11.11 -23.48
N ILE A 222 5.51 -10.12 -23.24
CA ILE A 222 4.30 -9.89 -24.02
C ILE A 222 4.17 -8.37 -24.24
N SER A 223 4.07 -7.94 -25.49
CA SER A 223 3.87 -6.54 -25.86
C SER A 223 2.47 -6.32 -26.45
N ILE A 224 1.79 -5.27 -26.00
CA ILE A 224 0.38 -5.00 -26.29
C ILE A 224 0.28 -3.65 -27.01
N GLY A 225 0.06 -3.70 -28.31
CA GLY A 225 -0.09 -2.55 -29.19
C GLY A 225 -1.52 -1.97 -29.23
N PRO A 226 -1.70 -0.86 -29.95
CA PRO A 226 -2.97 -0.14 -30.04
C PRO A 226 -4.09 -0.99 -30.66
N GLY A 227 -5.33 -0.70 -30.27
CA GLY A 227 -6.53 -1.41 -30.73
C GLY A 227 -6.72 -2.80 -30.13
N THR A 228 -5.92 -3.19 -29.14
CA THR A 228 -6.10 -4.47 -28.44
C THR A 228 -7.25 -4.38 -27.43
N ALA A 229 -8.18 -5.33 -27.48
CA ALA A 229 -9.32 -5.39 -26.56
C ALA A 229 -9.55 -6.80 -26.02
N HIS A 230 -10.04 -6.96 -24.80
CA HIS A 230 -10.41 -8.27 -24.25
C HIS A 230 -9.26 -9.30 -24.34
N LEU A 231 -8.11 -8.94 -23.75
CA LEU A 231 -6.91 -9.77 -23.70
C LEU A 231 -6.79 -10.39 -22.30
N TRP A 232 -6.67 -11.71 -22.24
CA TRP A 232 -6.48 -12.48 -21.01
C TRP A 232 -5.12 -13.17 -21.00
N ILE A 233 -4.30 -12.88 -20.00
CA ILE A 233 -2.96 -13.47 -19.82
C ILE A 233 -2.94 -14.16 -18.46
N GLU A 234 -2.68 -15.47 -18.42
CA GLU A 234 -2.73 -16.22 -17.17
C GLU A 234 -1.72 -17.37 -17.07
N ARG A 235 -1.16 -17.57 -15.87
CA ARG A 235 -0.17 -18.62 -15.57
C ARG A 235 1.06 -18.52 -16.45
N VAL A 236 1.57 -17.32 -16.68
CA VAL A 236 2.74 -17.07 -17.52
C VAL A 236 4.01 -16.94 -16.67
N PHE A 237 5.11 -17.53 -17.16
CA PHE A 237 6.44 -17.24 -16.66
C PHE A 237 7.17 -16.32 -17.64
N CYS A 238 7.67 -15.19 -17.14
CA CYS A 238 8.42 -14.20 -17.90
C CYS A 238 9.80 -14.01 -17.27
N GLY A 239 10.89 -14.31 -17.99
CA GLY A 239 12.21 -13.92 -17.53
C GLY A 239 13.39 -14.77 -18.00
N PRO A 240 14.51 -14.14 -18.42
CA PRO A 240 14.77 -12.69 -18.51
C PRO A 240 13.95 -12.00 -19.64
N GLY A 241 14.03 -10.66 -19.71
CA GLY A 241 13.33 -9.82 -20.71
C GLY A 241 12.82 -8.50 -20.14
N HIS A 242 11.94 -7.79 -20.85
CA HIS A 242 11.39 -6.49 -20.47
C HIS A 242 10.02 -6.52 -19.76
N GLY A 243 9.49 -7.71 -19.45
CA GLY A 243 8.22 -7.87 -18.75
C GLY A 243 7.00 -7.85 -19.66
N ILE A 244 5.81 -7.62 -19.10
CA ILE A 244 4.56 -7.50 -19.86
C ILE A 244 4.23 -6.02 -20.01
N SER A 245 4.17 -5.55 -21.26
CA SER A 245 4.12 -4.12 -21.57
C SER A 245 2.90 -3.75 -22.42
N ILE A 246 2.09 -2.81 -21.94
CA ILE A 246 1.16 -2.06 -22.76
C ILE A 246 1.91 -0.90 -23.42
N GLY A 247 1.90 -0.87 -24.75
CA GLY A 247 2.59 0.12 -25.57
C GLY A 247 3.91 -0.38 -26.18
N SER A 248 4.71 0.51 -26.77
CA SER A 248 4.57 1.96 -26.66
C SER A 248 3.37 2.50 -27.45
N LEU A 249 2.52 3.29 -26.81
CA LEU A 249 1.40 4.01 -27.44
C LEU A 249 1.75 5.47 -27.70
N GLY A 250 1.08 6.13 -28.63
CA GLY A 250 1.32 7.54 -28.97
C GLY A 250 2.50 7.77 -29.92
N LYS A 251 2.90 6.74 -30.69
CA LYS A 251 3.94 6.85 -31.73
C LYS A 251 3.38 7.07 -33.14
N ALA A 252 2.16 6.61 -33.40
CA ALA A 252 1.59 6.52 -34.75
C ALA A 252 1.45 7.89 -35.44
N GLN A 253 1.57 7.91 -36.78
CA GLN A 253 1.29 9.11 -37.56
C GLN A 253 -0.22 9.42 -37.52
N GLY A 254 -0.59 10.64 -37.08
CA GLY A 254 -1.98 11.07 -36.93
C GLY A 254 -2.21 11.83 -35.62
N LEU A 255 -3.47 12.20 -35.34
CA LEU A 255 -3.86 12.85 -34.08
C LEU A 255 -4.50 11.89 -33.07
N GLN A 256 -4.90 10.69 -33.50
CA GLN A 256 -5.65 9.73 -32.70
C GLN A 256 -5.18 8.29 -32.97
N GLU A 257 -4.96 7.53 -31.91
CA GLU A 257 -4.61 6.11 -31.92
C GLU A 257 -5.76 5.27 -31.30
N GLU A 258 -5.89 4.03 -31.76
CA GLU A 258 -6.88 3.07 -31.26
C GLU A 258 -6.62 2.67 -29.81
N SER A 259 -7.69 2.56 -29.02
CA SER A 259 -7.58 2.34 -27.57
C SER A 259 -7.18 0.91 -27.21
N VAL A 260 -6.43 0.76 -26.12
CA VAL A 260 -6.22 -0.53 -25.44
C VAL A 260 -7.21 -0.65 -24.30
N ARG A 261 -8.03 -1.71 -24.28
CA ARG A 261 -9.08 -1.86 -23.26
C ARG A 261 -9.31 -3.28 -22.78
N ASN A 262 -9.74 -3.44 -21.53
CA ASN A 262 -10.11 -4.74 -20.96
C ASN A 262 -8.97 -5.76 -21.07
N VAL A 263 -7.83 -5.43 -20.49
CA VAL A 263 -6.64 -6.30 -20.42
C VAL A 263 -6.53 -6.86 -19.02
N THR A 264 -6.46 -8.18 -18.89
CA THR A 264 -6.22 -8.85 -17.60
C THR A 264 -4.94 -9.66 -17.67
N VAL A 265 -4.06 -9.44 -16.71
CA VAL A 265 -2.83 -10.20 -16.49
C VAL A 265 -2.91 -10.78 -15.09
N LYS A 266 -3.01 -12.10 -15.00
CA LYS A 266 -3.28 -12.80 -13.74
C LYS A 266 -2.31 -13.96 -13.51
N THR A 267 -1.85 -14.14 -12.28
CA THR A 267 -0.99 -15.29 -11.91
C THR A 267 0.25 -15.37 -12.80
N VAL A 268 1.12 -14.37 -12.71
CA VAL A 268 2.35 -14.29 -13.53
C VAL A 268 3.57 -14.27 -12.63
N THR A 269 4.63 -14.97 -13.03
CA THR A 269 5.95 -14.88 -12.38
C THR A 269 6.91 -14.13 -13.28
N PHE A 270 7.49 -13.06 -12.76
CA PHE A 270 8.56 -12.30 -13.38
C PHE A 270 9.89 -12.64 -12.70
N SER A 271 10.93 -12.97 -13.47
CA SER A 271 12.22 -13.36 -12.91
C SER A 271 13.39 -12.74 -13.67
N GLY A 272 14.15 -11.86 -13.02
CA GLY A 272 15.31 -11.20 -13.63
C GLY A 272 14.94 -10.35 -14.85
N THR A 273 13.73 -9.79 -14.88
CA THR A 273 13.27 -8.90 -15.95
C THR A 273 13.58 -7.43 -15.64
N GLN A 274 13.70 -6.62 -16.69
CA GLN A 274 13.81 -5.17 -16.56
C GLN A 274 12.54 -4.56 -15.96
N ASN A 275 11.37 -5.06 -16.35
CA ASN A 275 10.09 -4.59 -15.79
C ASN A 275 9.22 -5.78 -15.43
N GLY A 276 8.29 -5.58 -14.51
CA GLY A 276 7.21 -6.53 -14.26
C GLY A 276 6.05 -6.20 -15.19
N VAL A 277 5.08 -5.46 -14.66
CA VAL A 277 3.95 -4.93 -15.43
C VAL A 277 4.20 -3.47 -15.79
N ARG A 278 4.08 -3.14 -17.08
CA ARG A 278 4.45 -1.83 -17.62
C ARG A 278 3.36 -1.24 -18.50
N ILE A 279 3.12 0.06 -18.38
CA ILE A 279 2.41 0.87 -19.38
C ILE A 279 3.37 1.96 -19.85
N LYS A 280 3.67 2.00 -21.15
CA LYS A 280 4.59 2.97 -21.75
C LYS A 280 3.90 3.78 -22.85
N THR A 281 3.88 5.09 -22.73
CA THR A 281 3.28 5.99 -23.74
C THR A 281 4.25 7.11 -24.08
N TRP A 282 4.39 7.41 -25.37
CA TRP A 282 5.25 8.48 -25.84
C TRP A 282 4.75 9.85 -25.35
N GLY A 283 5.69 10.73 -25.02
CA GLY A 283 5.44 12.15 -24.71
C GLY A 283 5.07 12.98 -25.94
N THR A 284 3.99 12.60 -26.63
CA THR A 284 3.50 13.28 -27.84
C THR A 284 2.05 13.71 -27.66
N ARG A 285 1.56 14.60 -28.52
CA ARG A 285 0.15 15.05 -28.51
C ARG A 285 -0.85 14.02 -29.06
N ILE A 286 -0.38 12.85 -29.50
CA ILE A 286 -1.23 11.83 -30.09
C ILE A 286 -2.21 11.33 -29.02
N ARG A 287 -3.49 11.42 -29.33
CA ARG A 287 -4.56 11.05 -28.40
C ARG A 287 -4.85 9.55 -28.50
N GLY A 288 -5.25 8.98 -27.39
CA GLY A 288 -5.55 7.55 -27.28
C GLY A 288 -5.97 7.23 -25.85
N GLN A 289 -6.29 5.97 -25.59
CA GLN A 289 -6.72 5.55 -24.26
C GLN A 289 -6.21 4.16 -23.88
N VAL A 290 -5.82 4.00 -22.62
CA VAL A 290 -5.68 2.74 -21.92
C VAL A 290 -6.72 2.70 -20.81
N ARG A 291 -7.62 1.70 -20.82
CA ARG A 291 -8.69 1.61 -19.82
C ARG A 291 -9.08 0.19 -19.43
N GLY A 292 -9.38 -0.03 -18.15
CA GLY A 292 -9.88 -1.33 -17.68
C GLY A 292 -8.78 -2.37 -17.73
N VAL A 293 -7.67 -2.08 -17.05
CA VAL A 293 -6.51 -2.96 -16.98
C VAL A 293 -6.43 -3.55 -15.58
N VAL A 294 -6.24 -4.85 -15.49
CA VAL A 294 -6.10 -5.58 -14.22
C VAL A 294 -4.78 -6.35 -14.24
N PHE A 295 -3.92 -6.05 -13.28
CA PHE A 295 -2.74 -6.82 -12.95
C PHE A 295 -2.97 -7.48 -11.58
N GLU A 296 -3.03 -8.81 -11.54
CA GLU A 296 -3.43 -9.56 -10.35
C GLU A 296 -2.53 -10.78 -10.10
N ASP A 297 -2.24 -11.07 -8.83
CA ASP A 297 -1.51 -12.27 -8.39
C ASP A 297 -0.12 -12.41 -9.03
N ALA A 298 0.65 -11.33 -9.11
CA ALA A 298 1.98 -11.34 -9.71
C ALA A 298 3.10 -11.60 -8.67
N LEU A 299 4.05 -12.48 -9.02
CA LEU A 299 5.25 -12.74 -8.24
C LEU A 299 6.48 -12.13 -8.93
N MET A 300 7.16 -11.24 -8.24
CA MET A 300 8.38 -10.56 -8.69
C MET A 300 9.60 -11.23 -8.08
N ARG A 301 10.58 -11.63 -8.91
CA ARG A 301 11.88 -12.16 -8.48
C ARG A 301 13.00 -11.34 -9.10
N ASN A 302 13.58 -10.44 -8.32
CA ASN A 302 14.71 -9.60 -8.74
C ASN A 302 14.37 -8.81 -10.03
N VAL A 303 13.25 -8.10 -10.02
CA VAL A 303 12.76 -7.31 -11.17
C VAL A 303 13.17 -5.86 -11.01
N GLN A 304 13.74 -5.22 -12.04
CA GLN A 304 14.27 -3.85 -11.88
C GLN A 304 13.18 -2.79 -11.65
N ASN A 305 12.10 -2.83 -12.44
CA ASN A 305 10.92 -1.97 -12.29
C ASN A 305 9.65 -2.83 -12.20
N PRO A 306 9.33 -3.38 -11.01
CA PRO A 306 8.18 -4.27 -10.82
C PRO A 306 6.85 -3.72 -11.35
N ILE A 307 6.51 -2.48 -11.03
CA ILE A 307 5.29 -1.81 -11.48
C ILE A 307 5.68 -0.44 -12.05
N ILE A 308 5.35 -0.18 -13.32
CA ILE A 308 5.68 1.10 -13.94
C ILE A 308 4.60 1.61 -14.91
N ILE A 309 4.23 2.88 -14.75
CA ILE A 309 3.58 3.68 -15.78
C ILE A 309 4.56 4.79 -16.16
N ASP A 310 4.94 4.82 -17.43
CA ASP A 310 5.84 5.82 -18.00
C ASP A 310 5.14 6.53 -19.16
N GLN A 311 4.61 7.74 -18.89
CA GLN A 311 4.03 8.60 -19.91
C GLN A 311 5.02 9.60 -20.52
N ASN A 312 6.30 9.48 -20.18
CA ASN A 312 7.39 10.28 -20.74
C ASN A 312 8.31 9.43 -21.63
N TYR A 313 7.85 8.25 -22.06
CA TYR A 313 8.65 7.29 -22.79
C TYR A 313 9.21 7.89 -24.08
N CYS A 314 10.53 8.06 -24.16
CA CYS A 314 11.19 8.60 -25.33
C CYS A 314 12.59 8.01 -25.55
N PRO A 315 12.68 6.78 -26.11
CA PRO A 315 13.95 6.13 -26.31
C PRO A 315 14.86 6.94 -27.24
N GLY A 316 16.05 7.28 -26.74
CA GLY A 316 17.08 8.03 -27.47
C GLY A 316 16.78 9.51 -27.69
N ASN A 317 15.74 10.07 -27.04
CA ASN A 317 15.31 11.47 -27.21
C ASN A 317 15.02 11.86 -28.67
N LYS A 318 14.56 10.89 -29.49
CA LYS A 318 14.28 11.10 -30.92
C LYS A 318 12.78 11.05 -31.18
N GLY A 319 12.24 12.07 -31.85
CA GLY A 319 10.86 12.06 -32.34
C GLY A 319 9.78 12.29 -31.28
N CYS A 320 10.16 12.52 -30.01
CA CYS A 320 9.28 13.11 -29.01
C CYS A 320 9.68 14.59 -28.81
N PRO A 321 8.80 15.58 -29.02
CA PRO A 321 9.03 16.90 -28.42
C PRO A 321 8.85 16.76 -26.90
N GLY A 322 9.51 17.56 -26.06
CA GLY A 322 9.39 17.53 -24.58
C GLY A 322 8.00 17.91 -24.04
N GLN A 323 6.96 17.26 -24.55
CA GLN A 323 5.54 17.53 -24.38
C GLN A 323 4.91 16.37 -23.60
N SER A 324 3.84 16.69 -22.89
CA SER A 324 3.08 15.74 -22.09
C SER A 324 2.29 14.77 -22.98
N SER A 325 2.26 13.48 -22.61
CA SER A 325 1.55 12.47 -23.40
C SER A 325 0.05 12.78 -23.54
N GLY A 326 -0.46 12.60 -24.76
CA GLY A 326 -1.88 12.69 -25.13
C GLY A 326 -2.68 11.41 -24.85
N ILE A 327 -2.03 10.33 -24.41
CA ILE A 327 -2.70 9.07 -24.07
C ILE A 327 -3.34 9.18 -22.68
N LYS A 328 -4.64 8.91 -22.57
CA LYS A 328 -5.35 8.86 -21.28
C LYS A 328 -5.24 7.47 -20.67
N ILE A 329 -4.79 7.39 -19.42
CA ILE A 329 -4.72 6.14 -18.66
C ILE A 329 -5.74 6.18 -17.53
N SER A 330 -6.64 5.20 -17.48
CA SER A 330 -7.70 5.17 -16.46
C SER A 330 -8.10 3.76 -16.05
N GLN A 331 -8.60 3.59 -14.82
CA GLN A 331 -9.13 2.31 -14.33
C GLN A 331 -8.09 1.18 -14.45
N VAL A 332 -6.94 1.38 -13.80
CA VAL A 332 -5.86 0.38 -13.74
C VAL A 332 -5.77 -0.16 -12.32
N LYS A 333 -6.02 -1.46 -12.15
CA LYS A 333 -5.97 -2.14 -10.87
C LYS A 333 -4.69 -2.99 -10.78
N TYR A 334 -3.98 -2.84 -9.68
CA TYR A 334 -2.88 -3.70 -9.26
C TYR A 334 -3.29 -4.37 -7.96
N ASN A 335 -3.33 -5.70 -7.94
CA ASN A 335 -3.82 -6.49 -6.82
C ASN A 335 -2.88 -7.66 -6.50
N ASN A 336 -2.55 -7.85 -5.23
CA ASN A 336 -1.75 -8.99 -4.74
C ASN A 336 -0.44 -9.19 -5.52
N ILE A 337 0.36 -8.11 -5.64
CA ILE A 337 1.68 -8.15 -6.29
C ILE A 337 2.75 -8.22 -5.20
N ARG A 338 3.57 -9.27 -5.23
CA ARG A 338 4.54 -9.57 -4.17
C ARG A 338 5.92 -9.97 -4.68
N GLY A 339 6.94 -9.85 -3.83
CA GLY A 339 8.27 -10.39 -4.09
C GLY A 339 9.41 -9.36 -3.97
N THR A 340 10.41 -9.45 -4.83
CA THR A 340 11.64 -8.66 -4.73
C THR A 340 11.88 -7.77 -5.95
N SER A 341 12.26 -6.52 -5.67
CA SER A 341 12.78 -5.55 -6.63
C SER A 341 14.30 -5.63 -6.70
N ALA A 342 14.87 -5.43 -7.88
CA ALA A 342 16.31 -5.28 -8.08
C ALA A 342 16.79 -3.84 -7.85
N THR A 343 15.86 -2.88 -7.75
CA THR A 343 16.15 -1.46 -7.47
C THR A 343 15.36 -0.96 -6.25
N PRO A 344 15.77 0.14 -5.60
CA PRO A 344 15.05 0.69 -4.45
C PRO A 344 13.60 1.08 -4.76
N VAL A 345 13.35 1.67 -5.93
CA VAL A 345 12.01 2.16 -6.33
C VAL A 345 11.29 1.07 -7.11
N ALA A 346 10.37 0.37 -6.45
CA ALA A 346 9.67 -0.77 -7.05
C ALA A 346 8.38 -0.39 -7.80
N VAL A 347 7.80 0.76 -7.46
CA VAL A 347 6.57 1.27 -8.07
C VAL A 347 6.81 2.69 -8.56
N THR A 348 6.63 2.90 -9.86
CA THR A 348 6.80 4.23 -10.48
C THR A 348 5.57 4.57 -11.32
N PHE A 349 4.87 5.64 -10.95
CA PHE A 349 3.83 6.23 -11.79
C PHE A 349 4.29 7.61 -12.23
N ASP A 350 4.81 7.71 -13.45
CA ASP A 350 5.19 8.98 -14.07
C ASP A 350 4.15 9.34 -15.14
N CYS A 351 3.01 9.87 -14.67
CA CYS A 351 1.89 10.20 -15.53
C CYS A 351 2.01 11.60 -16.13
N SER A 352 1.27 11.84 -17.20
CA SER A 352 1.28 13.09 -17.96
C SER A 352 0.57 14.20 -17.16
N PRO A 353 1.16 15.41 -17.00
CA PRO A 353 0.44 16.52 -16.37
C PRO A 353 -0.79 16.98 -17.16
N SER A 354 -0.78 16.84 -18.49
CA SER A 354 -1.92 17.20 -19.35
C SER A 354 -3.00 16.12 -19.39
N ASN A 355 -2.65 14.87 -19.05
CA ASN A 355 -3.58 13.75 -18.94
C ASN A 355 -3.21 12.88 -17.73
N PRO A 356 -3.46 13.37 -16.50
CA PRO A 356 -3.16 12.61 -15.29
C PRO A 356 -3.81 11.22 -15.30
N CYS A 357 -3.12 10.23 -14.76
CA CYS A 357 -3.70 8.91 -14.57
C CYS A 357 -4.85 8.99 -13.55
N SER A 358 -5.95 8.26 -13.78
CA SER A 358 -7.12 8.30 -12.91
C SER A 358 -7.69 6.92 -12.60
N GLY A 359 -8.27 6.75 -11.40
CA GLY A 359 -8.81 5.46 -10.97
C GLY A 359 -7.74 4.38 -10.92
N ILE A 360 -6.52 4.73 -10.50
CA ILE A 360 -5.48 3.74 -10.18
C ILE A 360 -5.85 3.09 -8.85
N THR A 361 -5.74 1.78 -8.74
CA THR A 361 -5.98 1.05 -7.48
C THR A 361 -4.76 0.20 -7.18
N LEU A 362 -4.16 0.40 -6.00
CA LEU A 362 -3.13 -0.47 -5.45
C LEU A 362 -3.70 -1.23 -4.25
N GLN A 363 -3.74 -2.55 -4.32
CA GLN A 363 -4.20 -3.40 -3.23
C GLN A 363 -3.20 -4.52 -2.98
N ASP A 364 -2.79 -4.69 -1.73
CA ASP A 364 -1.91 -5.78 -1.27
C ASP A 364 -0.58 -5.86 -2.06
N ILE A 365 0.10 -4.71 -2.17
CA ILE A 365 1.41 -4.62 -2.84
C ILE A 365 2.54 -4.80 -1.81
N LYS A 366 3.26 -5.92 -1.92
CA LYS A 366 4.27 -6.37 -0.95
C LYS A 366 5.61 -6.61 -1.65
N LEU A 367 6.35 -5.52 -1.91
CA LEU A 367 7.63 -5.56 -2.62
C LEU A 367 8.77 -5.13 -1.70
N SER A 368 9.89 -5.85 -1.79
CA SER A 368 11.08 -5.59 -0.97
C SER A 368 12.32 -5.37 -1.81
N TYR A 369 13.26 -4.59 -1.26
CA TYR A 369 14.59 -4.34 -1.81
C TYR A 369 15.61 -4.56 -0.68
N HIS A 370 16.57 -5.47 -0.85
CA HIS A 370 17.51 -5.91 0.20
C HIS A 370 16.86 -6.17 1.57
N SER A 371 15.75 -6.92 1.58
CA SER A 371 14.97 -7.25 2.79
C SER A 371 14.33 -6.05 3.51
N GLN A 372 14.42 -4.85 2.94
CA GLN A 372 13.69 -3.66 3.37
C GLN A 372 12.48 -3.43 2.48
N ARG A 373 11.56 -2.57 2.93
CA ARG A 373 10.42 -2.13 2.11
C ARG A 373 10.94 -1.42 0.88
N ALA A 374 10.47 -1.81 -0.30
CA ALA A 374 10.81 -1.06 -1.51
C ALA A 374 10.07 0.28 -1.51
N GLN A 375 10.58 1.25 -2.27
CA GLN A 375 10.03 2.59 -2.38
C GLN A 375 9.02 2.70 -3.53
N SER A 376 8.19 3.73 -3.49
CA SER A 376 7.27 4.11 -4.57
C SER A 376 7.36 5.59 -4.91
N SER A 377 7.34 5.93 -6.21
CA SER A 377 7.30 7.30 -6.72
C SER A 377 6.07 7.52 -7.61
N CYS A 378 5.36 8.63 -7.39
CA CYS A 378 4.13 8.96 -8.12
C CYS A 378 4.10 10.43 -8.54
N LYS A 379 3.75 10.70 -9.80
CA LYS A 379 3.52 12.02 -10.39
C LYS A 379 2.25 11.98 -11.23
N TYR A 380 1.37 12.96 -11.02
CA TYR A 380 0.11 13.13 -11.77
C TYR A 380 -0.75 11.85 -11.84
N ALA A 381 -0.77 11.07 -10.75
CA ALA A 381 -1.54 9.83 -10.66
C ALA A 381 -2.56 9.93 -9.54
N ASN A 382 -3.84 9.73 -9.86
CA ASN A 382 -4.95 9.74 -8.92
C ASN A 382 -5.53 8.33 -8.73
N GLY A 383 -5.70 7.92 -7.48
CA GLY A 383 -6.10 6.57 -7.12
C GLY A 383 -6.24 6.34 -5.62
N VAL A 384 -6.50 5.08 -5.26
CA VAL A 384 -6.57 4.61 -3.87
C VAL A 384 -5.56 3.51 -3.64
N ALA A 385 -5.03 3.43 -2.41
CA ALA A 385 -4.09 2.39 -2.02
C ALA A 385 -4.43 1.81 -0.64
N SER A 386 -4.32 0.49 -0.51
CA SER A 386 -4.50 -0.23 0.76
C SER A 386 -3.61 -1.48 0.82
N GLY A 387 -3.27 -1.94 2.04
CA GLY A 387 -2.43 -3.13 2.23
C GLY A 387 -1.00 -3.02 1.69
N LEU A 388 -0.45 -1.81 1.63
CA LEU A 388 0.89 -1.56 1.08
C LEU A 388 2.01 -1.92 2.08
N ASN A 389 3.08 -2.51 1.58
CA ASN A 389 4.36 -2.62 2.27
C ASN A 389 5.46 -1.91 1.47
N LEU A 390 5.28 -0.60 1.25
CA LEU A 390 6.17 0.28 0.50
C LEU A 390 6.52 1.51 1.34
N ALA A 391 7.73 2.04 1.18
CA ALA A 391 8.09 3.37 1.69
C ALA A 391 7.70 4.44 0.67
N CYS A 392 7.02 5.50 1.11
CA CYS A 392 6.67 6.60 0.23
C CYS A 392 7.92 7.45 -0.07
N SER A 393 8.21 7.70 -1.35
CA SER A 393 9.15 8.76 -1.72
C SER A 393 8.36 9.94 -2.32
N VAL A 394 8.75 11.14 -1.89
CA VAL A 394 8.24 12.48 -2.24
C VAL A 394 7.18 12.49 -3.35
N ALA A 395 5.91 12.52 -2.97
CA ALA A 395 4.81 12.82 -3.88
C ALA A 395 4.64 14.34 -3.94
N TYR A 396 5.13 14.98 -5.00
CA TYR A 396 4.67 16.33 -5.33
C TYR A 396 3.25 16.23 -5.88
N PHE A 397 2.25 16.37 -5.00
CA PHE A 397 0.89 16.69 -5.39
C PHE A 397 0.86 18.15 -5.87
N LEU A 398 1.21 18.40 -7.13
CA LEU A 398 0.82 19.64 -7.81
C LEU A 398 -0.48 19.35 -8.55
N MET A 399 -1.62 19.55 -7.86
CA MET A 399 -2.86 19.83 -8.57
C MET A 399 -2.85 21.31 -8.97
N GLY A 400 -3.20 21.56 -10.23
CA GLY A 400 -3.27 22.89 -10.81
C GLY A 400 -4.23 23.82 -10.08
N GLU A 401 -4.00 25.11 -10.28
CA GLU A 401 -4.74 26.24 -9.74
C GLU A 401 -6.27 26.07 -9.86
N GLY A 402 -6.98 26.22 -8.73
CA GLY A 402 -8.43 26.47 -8.74
C GLY A 402 -9.22 25.95 -7.53
N GLY A 403 -9.07 26.60 -6.37
CA GLY A 403 -10.04 26.57 -5.25
C GLY A 403 -9.60 25.78 -4.03
N GLU A 404 -9.29 26.47 -2.92
CA GLU A 404 -9.15 25.86 -1.59
C GLU A 404 -10.47 25.19 -1.20
N GLU A 405 -10.51 23.86 -1.21
CA GLU A 405 -11.67 23.10 -0.74
C GLU A 405 -11.72 23.18 0.80
N MET A 406 -12.32 24.27 1.29
CA MET A 406 -12.49 24.56 2.71
C MET A 406 -13.65 23.75 3.27
N VAL A 407 -13.42 22.98 4.33
CA VAL A 407 -14.46 22.25 5.05
C VAL A 407 -14.78 22.85 6.40
N ARG A 408 -15.99 22.54 6.88
CA ARG A 408 -16.39 22.82 8.26
C ARG A 408 -15.43 22.11 9.21
N ASN A 409 -14.90 22.87 10.17
CA ASN A 409 -14.00 22.40 11.21
C ASN A 409 -14.48 22.93 12.56
N LYS A 410 -15.10 22.10 13.39
CA LYS A 410 -15.51 22.44 14.75
C LYS A 410 -14.25 22.59 15.61
N GLN A 411 -14.21 23.62 16.46
CA GLN A 411 -13.04 24.00 17.25
C GLN A 411 -13.45 24.34 18.69
N VAL A 412 -12.58 24.05 19.67
CA VAL A 412 -12.67 24.57 21.03
C VAL A 412 -11.70 25.73 21.17
N VAL A 413 -12.22 26.90 21.50
CA VAL A 413 -11.48 28.15 21.55
C VAL A 413 -11.43 28.67 22.98
N LEU A 414 -10.27 29.15 23.41
CA LEU A 414 -10.15 29.87 24.68
C LEU A 414 -10.75 31.28 24.51
N LYS A 415 -11.77 31.67 25.29
CA LYS A 415 -12.39 32.99 25.15
C LYS A 415 -11.55 34.09 25.79
N LYS A 416 -11.01 33.80 26.96
CA LYS A 416 -10.27 34.74 27.82
C LYS A 416 -9.40 33.94 28.77
N PHE A 417 -8.42 34.61 29.39
CA PHE A 417 -7.68 33.98 30.48
C PHE A 417 -8.60 33.66 31.66
N ALA A 418 -8.44 32.45 32.20
CA ALA A 418 -9.19 31.94 33.34
C ALA A 418 -8.63 32.47 34.66
N VAL A 419 -9.52 32.75 35.61
CA VAL A 419 -9.18 33.16 36.98
C VAL A 419 -9.62 32.04 37.93
N GLY A 420 -8.70 31.49 38.72
CA GLY A 420 -9.00 30.40 39.65
C GLY A 420 -9.18 29.04 38.95
N VAL A 421 -10.21 28.28 39.34
CA VAL A 421 -10.61 27.00 38.72
C VAL A 421 -11.20 27.30 37.33
N PRO A 422 -10.75 26.64 36.26
CA PRO A 422 -11.33 26.84 34.94
C PRO A 422 -12.82 26.48 34.93
N LYS A 423 -13.60 27.23 34.17
CA LYS A 423 -15.03 26.99 33.93
C LYS A 423 -15.25 26.70 32.46
N GLU A 424 -16.32 25.98 32.14
CA GLU A 424 -16.70 25.73 30.74
C GLU A 424 -16.88 27.04 29.97
N THR A 425 -17.41 28.07 30.64
CA THR A 425 -17.61 29.41 30.08
C THR A 425 -16.33 30.17 29.74
N ASP A 426 -15.16 29.68 30.13
CA ASP A 426 -13.88 30.23 29.69
C ASP A 426 -13.50 29.76 28.28
N MET A 427 -14.20 28.75 27.77
CA MET A 427 -14.04 28.16 26.44
C MET A 427 -15.34 28.32 25.63
N GLU A 428 -15.24 28.23 24.31
CA GLU A 428 -16.41 28.13 23.44
C GLU A 428 -16.19 27.16 22.28
N ILE A 429 -17.27 26.52 21.85
CA ILE A 429 -17.29 25.76 20.61
C ILE A 429 -17.56 26.72 19.46
N ARG A 430 -16.62 26.77 18.51
CA ARG A 430 -16.71 27.60 17.31
C ARG A 430 -16.76 26.72 16.07
N GLN A 431 -17.65 27.05 15.13
CA GLN A 431 -17.61 26.46 13.79
C GLN A 431 -16.63 27.25 12.92
N GLY A 432 -15.40 26.73 12.78
CA GLY A 432 -14.39 27.26 11.88
C GLY A 432 -14.41 26.60 10.50
N LYS A 433 -13.39 26.92 9.71
CA LYS A 433 -13.07 26.26 8.44
C LYS A 433 -11.63 25.74 8.47
N ALA A 434 -11.38 24.61 7.83
CA ALA A 434 -10.03 24.09 7.60
C ALA A 434 -9.83 23.73 6.13
N SER A 435 -8.60 23.86 5.66
CA SER A 435 -8.16 23.33 4.38
C SER A 435 -7.83 21.85 4.53
N PHE A 436 -8.26 21.02 3.60
CA PHE A 436 -7.77 19.64 3.47
C PHE A 436 -6.37 19.55 2.86
N ARG A 437 -5.80 20.68 2.42
CA ARG A 437 -4.49 20.78 1.80
C ARG A 437 -3.50 21.47 2.71
N SER A 438 -2.31 20.90 2.80
CA SER A 438 -1.16 21.51 3.47
C SER A 438 -0.81 22.81 2.76
N PRO A 439 -0.51 23.88 3.50
CA PRO A 439 -0.11 25.14 2.89
C PRO A 439 1.15 24.92 2.05
N THR A 440 1.07 25.17 0.73
CA THR A 440 2.22 25.04 -0.16
C THR A 440 3.35 26.01 0.17
N ALA A 441 3.03 27.12 0.84
CA ALA A 441 3.99 28.11 1.31
C ALA A 441 4.80 27.66 2.56
N VAL A 442 4.41 26.55 3.21
CA VAL A 442 5.10 26.04 4.41
C VAL A 442 5.65 24.64 4.11
N GLU A 443 6.96 24.59 3.88
CA GLU A 443 7.67 23.33 3.65
C GLU A 443 7.58 22.42 4.88
N GLY A 444 7.29 21.14 4.66
CA GLY A 444 7.23 20.15 5.73
C GLY A 444 5.97 20.19 6.60
N ALA A 445 4.93 20.92 6.21
CA ALA A 445 3.63 20.92 6.88
C ALA A 445 2.81 19.65 6.58
N ILE A 446 1.93 19.29 7.52
CA ILE A 446 0.93 18.24 7.35
C ILE A 446 -0.44 18.73 7.78
N VAL A 447 -1.49 18.22 7.13
CA VAL A 447 -2.88 18.35 7.61
C VAL A 447 -3.31 17.01 8.17
N VAL A 448 -3.90 17.04 9.35
CA VAL A 448 -4.35 15.83 10.05
C VAL A 448 -5.82 15.95 10.44
N LYS A 449 -6.52 14.81 10.47
CA LYS A 449 -7.83 14.64 11.09
C LYS A 449 -7.63 14.16 12.52
N ASN A 450 -8.04 14.95 13.51
CA ASN A 450 -7.91 14.59 14.92
C ASN A 450 -8.94 13.52 15.28
N LEU A 451 -8.49 12.47 15.97
CA LEU A 451 -9.30 11.32 16.36
C LEU A 451 -9.55 11.32 17.87
N TYR A 452 -8.49 11.55 18.64
CA TYR A 452 -8.54 11.56 20.11
C TYR A 452 -7.75 12.75 20.65
N LEU A 453 -8.26 13.39 21.69
CA LEU A 453 -7.60 14.48 22.40
C LEU A 453 -7.44 14.16 23.87
N SER A 454 -6.31 14.59 24.43
CA SER A 454 -5.95 14.47 25.83
C SER A 454 -6.48 15.67 26.62
N CYS A 455 -7.15 15.43 27.75
CA CYS A 455 -7.34 16.46 28.78
C CYS A 455 -6.27 16.28 29.86
N ASP A 456 -5.43 17.29 30.07
CA ASP A 456 -4.31 17.24 31.03
C ASP A 456 -4.30 18.46 31.97
N PRO A 457 -4.05 18.28 33.28
CA PRO A 457 -4.08 19.38 34.25
C PRO A 457 -3.16 20.57 33.92
N TYR A 458 -2.01 20.33 33.27
CA TYR A 458 -1.06 21.40 32.91
C TYR A 458 -1.69 22.44 31.97
N MET A 459 -2.71 22.07 31.19
CA MET A 459 -3.39 22.98 30.26
C MET A 459 -4.00 24.17 31.00
N ARG A 460 -4.40 24.02 32.28
CA ARG A 460 -4.87 25.16 33.10
C ARG A 460 -3.77 26.19 33.29
N GLY A 461 -2.52 25.75 33.47
CA GLY A 461 -1.36 26.63 33.57
C GLY A 461 -1.15 27.49 32.32
N ARG A 462 -1.65 27.04 31.16
CA ARG A 462 -1.66 27.78 29.91
C ARG A 462 -2.87 28.71 29.75
N MET A 463 -3.91 28.59 30.58
CA MET A 463 -5.10 29.47 30.51
C MET A 463 -4.93 30.78 31.32
N ARG A 464 -3.71 31.14 31.72
CA ARG A 464 -3.40 32.41 32.41
C ARG A 464 -2.36 33.19 31.64
N ASP A 465 -2.35 34.50 31.84
CA ASP A 465 -1.33 35.38 31.26
C ASP A 465 -0.01 35.27 32.05
N TYR A 466 0.76 34.22 31.78
CA TYR A 466 2.04 33.96 32.46
C TYR A 466 3.02 33.26 31.51
N ALA A 467 4.01 34.02 31.03
CA ALA A 467 4.94 33.57 30.00
C ALA A 467 6.18 32.81 30.53
N ASP A 468 6.55 32.96 31.81
CA ASP A 468 7.75 32.32 32.41
C ASP A 468 7.55 30.82 32.75
N SER A 469 6.57 30.17 32.11
CA SER A 469 6.29 28.74 32.25
C SER A 469 7.11 27.93 31.24
N TYR A 470 7.38 26.65 31.54
CA TYR A 470 8.05 25.74 30.60
C TYR A 470 7.28 25.51 29.30
N ILE A 471 6.00 25.86 29.27
CA ILE A 471 5.16 25.87 28.07
C ILE A 471 4.39 27.21 27.99
N PRO A 472 4.37 27.88 26.81
CA PRO A 472 3.71 29.16 26.65
C PRO A 472 2.20 29.13 26.94
N PRO A 473 1.61 30.26 27.38
CA PRO A 473 0.18 30.36 27.57
C PRO A 473 -0.58 30.22 26.24
N PHE A 474 -1.84 29.81 26.33
CA PHE A 474 -2.77 29.85 25.21
C PHE A 474 -3.08 31.31 24.86
N GLN A 475 -3.45 31.52 23.60
CA GLN A 475 -3.90 32.83 23.14
C GLN A 475 -5.44 32.90 23.18
N PRO A 476 -6.04 33.84 23.94
CA PRO A 476 -7.48 34.10 23.84
C PRO A 476 -7.92 34.37 22.39
N GLY A 477 -9.09 33.85 22.01
CA GLY A 477 -9.63 33.87 20.65
C GLY A 477 -9.10 32.76 19.72
N SER A 478 -8.10 31.98 20.16
CA SER A 478 -7.48 30.91 19.38
C SER A 478 -7.88 29.51 19.86
N VAL A 479 -7.69 28.53 18.98
CA VAL A 479 -7.96 27.11 19.28
C VAL A 479 -7.04 26.65 20.41
N ILE A 480 -7.60 25.90 21.37
CA ILE A 480 -6.82 25.28 22.44
C ILE A 480 -5.93 24.18 21.85
N GLU A 481 -4.69 24.07 22.32
CA GLU A 481 -3.77 23.01 21.89
C GLU A 481 -3.56 21.99 23.02
N GLY A 482 -3.52 20.72 22.67
CA GLY A 482 -3.27 19.63 23.61
C GLY A 482 -2.64 18.43 22.90
N PHE A 483 -2.25 17.42 23.67
CA PHE A 483 -1.80 16.16 23.05
C PHE A 483 -2.97 15.43 22.40
N GLY A 484 -2.74 14.87 21.23
CA GLY A 484 -3.76 14.17 20.44
C GLY A 484 -3.21 12.99 19.66
N VAL A 485 -4.14 12.24 19.09
CA VAL A 485 -3.89 11.21 18.06
C VAL A 485 -4.68 11.60 16.83
N ALA A 486 -4.02 11.58 15.68
CA ALA A 486 -4.59 12.07 14.44
C ALA A 486 -4.15 11.22 13.24
N LYS A 487 -4.90 11.31 12.15
CA LYS A 487 -4.60 10.66 10.86
C LYS A 487 -4.18 11.72 9.84
N VAL A 488 -3.05 11.52 9.18
CA VAL A 488 -2.58 12.42 8.12
C VAL A 488 -3.53 12.35 6.93
N VAL A 489 -4.08 13.50 6.52
CA VAL A 489 -4.98 13.62 5.37
C VAL A 489 -4.32 14.31 4.17
N ASP A 490 -3.28 15.12 4.40
CA ASP A 490 -2.42 15.71 3.38
C ASP A 490 -1.04 16.03 3.98
N SER A 491 0.01 16.05 3.16
CA SER A 491 1.38 16.22 3.64
C SER A 491 2.29 16.79 2.55
N THR A 492 3.06 17.83 2.90
CA THR A 492 4.25 18.25 2.15
C THR A 492 5.54 17.72 2.78
N ASN A 493 5.44 16.98 3.89
CA ASN A 493 6.58 16.41 4.60
C ASN A 493 6.86 14.97 4.14
N PRO A 494 8.06 14.66 3.60
CA PRO A 494 8.37 13.31 3.14
C PRO A 494 8.37 12.26 4.24
N ASN A 495 8.54 12.67 5.50
CA ASN A 495 8.50 11.75 6.63
C ASN A 495 7.09 11.31 7.00
N PHE A 496 6.02 11.94 6.49
CA PHE A 496 4.62 11.64 6.83
C PHE A 496 3.77 11.45 5.57
N CYS A 497 3.06 10.34 5.48
CA CYS A 497 2.24 9.95 4.34
C CYS A 497 0.76 10.10 4.68
N VAL A 498 -0.06 10.43 3.68
CA VAL A 498 -1.52 10.36 3.82
C VAL A 498 -1.92 8.95 4.27
N GLY A 499 -2.73 8.89 5.32
CA GLY A 499 -3.14 7.65 5.97
C GLY A 499 -2.31 7.25 7.20
N ASP A 500 -1.13 7.84 7.41
CA ASP A 500 -0.34 7.59 8.62
C ASP A 500 -1.07 8.08 9.88
N TYR A 501 -0.88 7.36 10.98
CA TYR A 501 -1.33 7.80 12.30
C TYR A 501 -0.18 8.44 13.05
N ILE A 502 -0.47 9.56 13.69
CA ILE A 502 0.49 10.33 14.46
C ILE A 502 -0.04 10.62 15.86
N THR A 503 0.88 10.88 16.78
CA THR A 503 0.56 11.46 18.08
C THR A 503 1.52 12.59 18.41
N GLY A 504 1.04 13.61 19.12
CA GLY A 504 1.80 14.79 19.50
C GLY A 504 0.86 15.96 19.78
N LEU A 505 1.37 17.18 19.71
CA LEU A 505 0.56 18.38 19.96
C LEU A 505 -0.35 18.68 18.76
N THR A 506 -1.65 18.78 18.99
CA THR A 506 -2.68 19.11 17.99
C THR A 506 -3.63 20.19 18.52
N GLY A 507 -4.41 20.80 17.63
CA GLY A 507 -5.52 21.66 18.04
C GLY A 507 -6.68 20.84 18.59
N TRP A 508 -7.46 21.43 19.50
CA TRP A 508 -8.77 20.95 19.91
C TRP A 508 -9.80 21.31 18.85
N GLU A 509 -9.74 20.58 17.74
CA GLU A 509 -10.53 20.78 16.53
C GLU A 509 -10.64 19.48 15.73
N GLU A 510 -11.45 19.43 14.69
CA GLU A 510 -11.60 18.22 13.85
C GLU A 510 -10.41 18.02 12.91
N TYR A 511 -9.85 19.10 12.36
CA TYR A 511 -8.67 19.09 11.49
C TYR A 511 -7.66 20.12 11.94
N SER A 512 -6.39 19.71 12.04
CA SER A 512 -5.29 20.60 12.38
C SER A 512 -4.24 20.64 11.28
N THR A 513 -3.72 21.84 11.02
CA THR A 513 -2.51 22.03 10.20
C THR A 513 -1.31 22.09 11.13
N ILE A 514 -0.42 21.12 11.00
CA ILE A 514 0.79 21.00 11.82
C ILE A 514 1.97 21.46 10.99
N VAL A 515 2.53 22.61 11.37
CA VAL A 515 3.71 23.21 10.71
C VAL A 515 5.03 22.78 11.39
N ARG A 516 5.00 22.46 12.68
CA ARG A 516 6.14 21.95 13.47
C ARG A 516 6.06 20.44 13.61
N THR A 517 6.39 19.74 12.54
CA THR A 517 6.24 18.27 12.46
C THR A 517 7.22 17.50 13.35
N GLU A 518 8.24 18.16 13.90
CA GLU A 518 9.12 17.64 14.95
C GLU A 518 8.41 17.43 16.30
N GLN A 519 7.24 18.05 16.50
CA GLN A 519 6.42 17.92 17.72
C GLN A 519 5.46 16.72 17.66
N VAL A 520 5.45 15.98 16.56
CA VAL A 520 4.62 14.79 16.37
C VAL A 520 5.49 13.59 16.00
N ARG A 521 5.06 12.41 16.43
CA ARG A 521 5.67 11.14 16.08
C ARG A 521 4.67 10.25 15.37
N LYS A 522 5.17 9.42 14.45
CA LYS A 522 4.37 8.34 13.89
C LYS A 522 4.03 7.30 14.94
N ILE A 523 2.83 6.75 14.82
CA ILE A 523 2.42 5.56 15.54
C ILE A 523 2.79 4.36 14.66
N GLU A 524 3.72 3.54 15.14
CA GLU A 524 4.15 2.32 14.44
C GLU A 524 3.50 1.05 15.00
N VAL A 525 2.91 1.16 16.20
CA VAL A 525 2.35 0.04 16.98
C VAL A 525 0.83 0.14 16.97
N PHE A 526 0.19 -0.74 16.21
CA PHE A 526 -1.26 -0.77 15.98
C PHE A 526 -2.00 -1.89 16.71
N ASP A 527 -1.29 -2.73 17.46
CA ASP A 527 -1.87 -3.82 18.25
C ASP A 527 -2.34 -3.38 19.65
N VAL A 528 -2.40 -2.06 19.86
CA VAL A 528 -2.96 -1.38 21.03
C VAL A 528 -3.94 -0.31 20.55
N PRO A 529 -5.02 -0.01 21.30
CA PRO A 529 -5.99 1.02 20.92
C PRO A 529 -5.30 2.37 20.64
N LEU A 530 -5.73 3.07 19.58
CA LEU A 530 -5.13 4.36 19.20
C LEU A 530 -5.21 5.40 20.32
N SER A 531 -6.30 5.42 21.10
CA SER A 531 -6.46 6.31 22.26
C SER A 531 -5.33 6.18 23.28
N TYR A 532 -4.73 5.00 23.42
CA TYR A 532 -3.68 4.77 24.42
C TYR A 532 -2.41 5.59 24.14
N HIS A 533 -2.22 6.09 22.92
CA HIS A 533 -1.09 6.96 22.57
C HIS A 533 -1.21 8.38 23.12
N VAL A 534 -2.39 8.83 23.60
CA VAL A 534 -2.50 10.07 24.41
C VAL A 534 -2.29 9.83 25.91
N GLY A 535 -2.13 8.57 26.31
CA GLY A 535 -2.20 8.11 27.68
C GLY A 535 -1.06 7.16 28.06
N LEU A 536 -1.38 5.87 28.13
CA LEU A 536 -0.48 4.75 28.47
C LEU A 536 0.86 4.80 27.71
N LEU A 537 0.82 5.06 26.41
CA LEU A 537 1.98 5.13 25.51
C LEU A 537 2.34 6.58 25.13
N GLY A 538 1.65 7.53 25.75
CA GLY A 538 1.81 8.96 25.53
C GLY A 538 2.56 9.65 26.66
N MET A 539 2.37 10.97 26.74
CA MET A 539 3.03 11.83 27.72
C MET A 539 2.80 11.37 29.17
N THR A 540 1.56 11.01 29.55
CA THR A 540 1.24 10.67 30.94
C THR A 540 1.85 9.32 31.38
N GLY A 541 1.86 8.31 30.52
CA GLY A 541 2.56 7.06 30.79
C GLY A 541 4.06 7.23 30.91
N PHE A 542 4.65 8.08 30.06
CA PHE A 542 6.08 8.35 30.13
C PHE A 542 6.46 9.15 31.38
N THR A 543 5.62 10.12 31.80
CA THR A 543 5.76 10.81 33.09
C THR A 543 5.77 9.85 34.26
N ALA A 544 4.86 8.86 34.28
CA ALA A 544 4.84 7.84 35.33
C ALA A 544 6.13 7.01 35.35
N TYR A 545 6.61 6.60 34.17
CA TYR A 545 7.83 5.81 34.03
C TYR A 545 9.07 6.55 34.51
N VAL A 546 9.28 7.79 34.03
CA VAL A 546 10.45 8.62 34.40
C VAL A 546 10.38 8.99 35.88
N GLY A 547 9.24 9.50 36.34
CA GLY A 547 9.07 9.90 37.73
C GLY A 547 9.33 8.75 38.69
N PHE A 548 8.85 7.55 38.37
CA PHE A 548 9.08 6.39 39.23
C PHE A 548 10.51 5.87 39.13
N TYR A 549 11.00 5.50 37.94
CA TYR A 549 12.28 4.81 37.82
C TYR A 549 13.50 5.72 37.95
N GLU A 550 13.45 6.93 37.39
CA GLU A 550 14.58 7.87 37.41
C GLU A 550 14.52 8.78 38.63
N ILE A 551 13.38 9.44 38.85
CA ILE A 551 13.28 10.44 39.92
C ILE A 551 13.14 9.79 41.29
N CYS A 552 12.32 8.75 41.47
CA CYS A 552 12.24 8.08 42.77
C CYS A 552 13.39 7.09 43.02
N ALA A 553 13.99 6.54 41.96
CA ALA A 553 15.04 5.50 42.01
C ALA A 553 14.67 4.37 43.01
N PRO A 554 13.67 3.55 42.68
CA PRO A 554 13.01 2.66 43.63
C PRO A 554 13.89 1.45 43.96
N LYS A 555 13.67 0.88 45.14
CA LYS A 555 14.24 -0.40 45.57
C LYS A 555 13.11 -1.38 45.89
N LYS A 556 13.36 -2.66 45.66
CA LYS A 556 12.47 -3.75 46.10
C LYS A 556 12.22 -3.61 47.61
N GLY A 557 10.95 -3.68 48.00
CA GLY A 557 10.52 -3.53 49.39
C GLY A 557 10.31 -2.09 49.88
N ASP A 558 10.54 -1.07 49.06
CA ASP A 558 10.21 0.32 49.42
C ASP A 558 8.69 0.50 49.66
N TYR A 559 8.36 1.40 50.59
CA TYR A 559 6.99 1.84 50.87
C TYR A 559 6.65 3.07 50.04
N VAL A 560 5.71 2.94 49.10
CA VAL A 560 5.39 3.93 48.08
C VAL A 560 4.00 4.51 48.31
N PHE A 561 3.91 5.83 48.48
CA PHE A 561 2.67 6.58 48.49
C PHE A 561 2.47 7.28 47.14
N VAL A 562 1.26 7.20 46.58
CA VAL A 562 0.87 7.90 45.34
C VAL A 562 -0.38 8.73 45.62
N SER A 563 -0.31 10.05 45.40
CA SER A 563 -1.49 10.91 45.45
C SER A 563 -2.15 11.02 44.08
N ALA A 564 -3.46 11.30 44.05
CA ALA A 564 -4.29 11.20 42.84
C ALA A 564 -4.11 9.86 42.12
N ALA A 565 -4.05 8.78 42.89
CA ALA A 565 -3.58 7.47 42.44
C ALA A 565 -4.46 6.84 41.36
N SER A 566 -5.75 7.21 41.27
CA SER A 566 -6.65 6.70 40.22
C SER A 566 -6.62 7.52 38.93
N GLY A 567 -5.76 8.55 38.86
CA GLY A 567 -5.63 9.41 37.67
C GLY A 567 -4.76 8.79 36.57
N ALA A 568 -4.48 9.57 35.51
CA ALA A 568 -3.69 9.13 34.37
C ALA A 568 -2.28 8.62 34.75
N VAL A 569 -1.53 9.44 35.49
CA VAL A 569 -0.15 9.11 35.92
C VAL A 569 -0.17 8.14 37.10
N GLY A 570 -0.98 8.45 38.13
CA GLY A 570 -1.01 7.68 39.39
C GLY A 570 -1.32 6.20 39.20
N GLN A 571 -2.25 5.85 38.30
CA GLN A 571 -2.65 4.46 38.10
C GLN A 571 -1.49 3.61 37.54
N LEU A 572 -0.60 4.24 36.78
CA LEU A 572 0.57 3.60 36.19
C LEU A 572 1.72 3.53 37.19
N VAL A 573 1.98 4.62 37.94
CA VAL A 573 3.01 4.62 38.99
C VAL A 573 2.77 3.50 39.99
N GLY A 574 1.53 3.35 40.47
CA GLY A 574 1.22 2.31 41.44
C GLY A 574 1.46 0.90 40.90
N GLN A 575 1.00 0.61 39.68
CA GLN A 575 1.25 -0.68 39.05
C GLN A 575 2.74 -0.94 38.79
N LEU A 576 3.49 0.07 38.33
CA LEU A 576 4.94 -0.04 38.14
C LEU A 576 5.64 -0.31 39.48
N ALA A 577 5.22 0.35 40.56
CA ALA A 577 5.74 0.10 41.91
C ALA A 577 5.41 -1.32 42.40
N LYS A 578 4.19 -1.80 42.20
CA LYS A 578 3.81 -3.19 42.52
C LYS A 578 4.64 -4.19 41.73
N LEU A 579 4.80 -3.99 40.42
CA LEU A 579 5.62 -4.84 39.56
C LEU A 579 7.11 -4.79 39.93
N HIS A 580 7.58 -3.68 40.49
CA HIS A 580 8.92 -3.54 41.04
C HIS A 580 9.10 -4.23 42.41
N GLY A 581 8.02 -4.69 43.04
CA GLY A 581 8.07 -5.36 44.34
C GLY A 581 8.03 -4.40 45.54
N CYS A 582 7.36 -3.25 45.39
CA CYS A 582 7.11 -2.31 46.48
C CYS A 582 5.76 -2.57 47.18
N TYR A 583 5.62 -2.05 48.40
CA TYR A 583 4.33 -1.88 49.06
C TYR A 583 3.75 -0.52 48.66
N VAL A 584 2.51 -0.48 48.18
CA VAL A 584 1.95 0.69 47.49
C VAL A 584 0.60 1.08 48.08
N VAL A 585 0.50 2.33 48.52
CA VAL A 585 -0.75 2.94 48.99
C VAL A 585 -1.12 4.12 48.12
N GLY A 586 -2.40 4.22 47.76
CA GLY A 586 -2.93 5.30 46.92
C GLY A 586 -3.98 6.15 47.63
N SER A 587 -4.01 7.46 47.37
CA SER A 587 -5.16 8.29 47.75
C SER A 587 -5.97 8.72 46.54
N ALA A 588 -7.29 8.70 46.68
CA ALA A 588 -8.24 9.17 45.66
C ALA A 588 -9.41 9.93 46.31
N GLY A 589 -10.23 10.59 45.48
CA GLY A 589 -11.28 11.51 45.97
C GLY A 589 -12.69 10.94 46.07
N SER A 590 -12.86 9.61 46.01
CA SER A 590 -14.14 8.92 46.17
C SER A 590 -13.96 7.44 46.50
N ALA A 591 -14.94 6.82 47.15
CA ALA A 591 -14.95 5.38 47.45
C ALA A 591 -14.85 4.50 46.20
N GLN A 592 -15.50 4.86 45.09
CA GLN A 592 -15.38 4.15 43.81
C GLN A 592 -13.94 4.10 43.30
N LYS A 593 -13.19 5.20 43.44
CA LYS A 593 -11.78 5.26 43.01
C LYS A 593 -10.88 4.47 43.94
N VAL A 594 -11.19 4.43 45.23
CA VAL A 594 -10.49 3.59 46.21
C VAL A 594 -10.67 2.10 45.87
N ASP A 595 -11.91 1.68 45.59
CA ASP A 595 -12.21 0.32 45.15
C ASP A 595 -11.43 -0.06 43.88
N LEU A 596 -11.40 0.83 42.90
CA LEU A 596 -10.64 0.67 41.67
C LEU A 596 -9.15 0.41 41.92
N LEU A 597 -8.56 1.17 42.84
CA LEU A 597 -7.14 1.08 43.17
C LEU A 597 -6.79 -0.30 43.75
N LYS A 598 -7.60 -0.78 44.70
CA LYS A 598 -7.36 -2.07 45.36
C LYS A 598 -7.68 -3.25 44.44
N ASN A 599 -8.87 -3.25 43.85
CA ASN A 599 -9.41 -4.43 43.19
C ASN A 599 -8.98 -4.60 41.73
N LYS A 600 -8.70 -3.49 41.03
CA LYS A 600 -8.37 -3.53 39.59
C LYS A 600 -6.92 -3.14 39.29
N LEU A 601 -6.35 -2.21 40.05
CA LEU A 601 -4.98 -1.70 39.83
C LEU A 601 -3.94 -2.33 40.76
N GLY A 602 -4.37 -3.15 41.72
CA GLY A 602 -3.49 -3.99 42.54
C GLY A 602 -2.71 -3.24 43.63
N PHE A 603 -3.17 -2.05 44.04
CA PHE A 603 -2.62 -1.36 45.21
C PHE A 603 -2.85 -2.20 46.48
N ASP A 604 -1.90 -2.17 47.42
CA ASP A 604 -2.05 -2.89 48.68
C ASP A 604 -3.15 -2.25 49.53
N GLU A 605 -3.09 -0.92 49.66
CA GLU A 605 -4.11 -0.13 50.34
C GLU A 605 -4.47 1.13 49.56
N ALA A 606 -5.67 1.66 49.82
CA ALA A 606 -6.08 2.96 49.30
C ALA A 606 -7.13 3.60 50.20
N PHE A 607 -7.18 4.93 50.21
CA PHE A 607 -8.12 5.69 51.05
C PHE A 607 -8.69 6.91 50.34
N ASN A 608 -9.88 7.33 50.79
CA ASN A 608 -10.55 8.52 50.28
C ASN A 608 -10.08 9.74 51.09
N TYR A 609 -9.18 10.55 50.53
CA TYR A 609 -8.59 11.67 51.27
C TYR A 609 -9.61 12.74 51.71
N LYS A 610 -10.80 12.78 51.10
CA LYS A 610 -11.86 13.74 51.45
C LYS A 610 -12.64 13.34 52.71
N GLU A 611 -12.56 12.07 53.12
CA GLU A 611 -13.24 11.53 54.30
C GLU A 611 -12.32 11.50 55.52
N GLU A 612 -11.03 11.78 55.35
CA GLU A 612 -10.03 11.76 56.42
C GLU A 612 -10.03 13.11 57.17
N PRO A 613 -10.23 13.12 58.50
CA PRO A 613 -10.18 14.35 59.30
C PRO A 613 -8.74 14.87 59.48
N ASP A 614 -7.75 13.98 59.45
CA ASP A 614 -6.33 14.29 59.56
C ASP A 614 -5.50 13.42 58.60
N LEU A 615 -4.95 14.05 57.56
CA LEU A 615 -4.13 13.37 56.56
C LEU A 615 -2.82 12.81 57.15
N THR A 616 -2.28 13.42 58.21
CA THR A 616 -1.04 12.95 58.86
C THR A 616 -1.27 11.63 59.57
N GLU A 617 -2.37 11.51 60.32
CA GLU A 617 -2.74 10.26 60.99
C GLU A 617 -3.21 9.20 60.00
N ALA A 618 -3.95 9.59 58.95
CA ALA A 618 -4.31 8.67 57.87
C ALA A 618 -3.06 8.05 57.23
N LEU A 619 -2.07 8.87 56.84
CA LEU A 619 -0.83 8.33 56.28
C LEU A 619 -0.07 7.47 57.29
N ARG A 620 -0.06 7.80 58.58
CA ARG A 620 0.61 6.99 59.61
C ARG A 620 -0.04 5.61 59.77
N SER A 621 -1.36 5.51 59.66
CA SER A 621 -2.08 4.24 59.82
C SER A 621 -1.78 3.27 58.67
N TYR A 622 -1.73 3.75 57.43
CA TYR A 622 -1.36 2.94 56.26
C TYR A 622 0.15 2.70 56.12
N PHE A 623 0.97 3.54 56.74
CA PHE A 623 2.44 3.46 56.75
C PHE A 623 3.01 3.48 58.17
N PRO A 624 2.79 2.43 58.99
CA PRO A 624 3.31 2.39 60.36
C PRO A 624 4.85 2.41 60.44
N LYS A 625 5.53 2.06 59.33
CA LYS A 625 6.99 2.15 59.18
C LYS A 625 7.47 3.43 58.48
N GLY A 626 6.56 4.30 58.06
CA GLY A 626 6.79 5.49 57.24
C GLY A 626 6.91 5.21 55.73
N ILE A 627 7.07 6.29 54.95
CA ILE A 627 7.05 6.30 53.49
C ILE A 627 8.48 6.45 52.92
N ASP A 628 8.94 5.53 52.06
CA ASP A 628 10.24 5.65 51.38
C ASP A 628 10.15 6.50 50.11
N ILE A 629 9.03 6.41 49.37
CA ILE A 629 8.79 7.13 48.13
C ILE A 629 7.41 7.79 48.17
N TYR A 630 7.35 9.08 47.91
CA TYR A 630 6.10 9.78 47.63
C TYR A 630 6.10 10.29 46.19
N PHE A 631 5.17 9.78 45.38
CA PHE A 631 4.90 10.32 44.05
C PHE A 631 3.80 11.37 44.17
N ASP A 632 4.19 12.64 44.14
CA ASP A 632 3.31 13.77 44.42
C ASP A 632 2.68 14.33 43.14
N ASN A 633 1.37 14.12 43.00
CA ASN A 633 0.55 14.71 41.95
C ASN A 633 -0.35 15.86 42.47
N VAL A 634 -0.35 16.11 43.79
CA VAL A 634 -1.38 16.93 44.46
C VAL A 634 -0.81 18.17 45.13
N GLY A 635 0.33 18.08 45.81
CA GLY A 635 0.90 19.15 46.63
C GLY A 635 0.06 19.49 47.86
N GLY A 636 0.24 20.71 48.38
CA GLY A 636 -0.58 21.28 49.46
C GLY A 636 -0.55 20.47 50.76
N ALA A 637 -1.70 20.36 51.43
CA ALA A 637 -1.83 19.69 52.72
C ALA A 637 -1.43 18.20 52.69
N MET A 638 -1.63 17.51 51.55
CA MET A 638 -1.21 16.12 51.40
C MET A 638 0.32 15.99 51.39
N LEU A 639 1.02 16.88 50.69
CA LEU A 639 2.48 16.93 50.71
C LEU A 639 3.00 17.24 52.11
N ASP A 640 2.39 18.20 52.80
CA ASP A 640 2.79 18.59 54.16
C ASP A 640 2.65 17.42 55.16
N ALA A 641 1.54 16.67 55.07
CA ALA A 641 1.32 15.45 55.84
C ALA A 641 2.27 14.30 55.45
N ALA A 642 2.57 14.15 54.15
CA ALA A 642 3.50 13.13 53.66
C ALA A 642 4.92 13.36 54.19
N LEU A 643 5.42 14.59 54.18
CA LEU A 643 6.74 14.96 54.71
C LEU A 643 6.94 14.51 56.17
N LEU A 644 5.91 14.67 57.01
CA LEU A 644 5.92 14.18 58.39
C LEU A 644 5.98 12.65 58.50
N ASN A 645 5.44 11.92 57.53
CA ASN A 645 5.40 10.45 57.49
C ASN A 645 6.51 9.81 56.64
N MET A 646 7.36 10.60 55.98
CA MET A 646 8.52 10.08 55.23
C MET A 646 9.53 9.37 56.15
N ARG A 647 10.25 8.39 55.59
CA ARG A 647 11.40 7.71 56.19
C ARG A 647 12.68 8.50 55.95
N VAL A 648 13.72 8.16 56.70
CA VAL A 648 15.08 8.67 56.47
C VAL A 648 15.55 8.22 55.08
N HIS A 649 16.12 9.13 54.30
CA HIS A 649 16.48 8.98 52.89
C HIS A 649 15.29 8.76 51.95
N GLY A 650 14.09 9.19 52.36
CA GLY A 650 12.92 9.18 51.49
C GLY A 650 13.07 10.04 50.23
N ARG A 651 12.29 9.75 49.19
CA ARG A 651 12.32 10.47 47.91
C ARG A 651 10.92 10.95 47.55
N VAL A 652 10.80 12.21 47.19
CA VAL A 652 9.56 12.83 46.73
C VAL A 652 9.74 13.25 45.27
N ALA A 653 9.04 12.59 44.36
CA ALA A 653 8.95 13.03 42.97
C ALA A 653 7.77 13.98 42.84
N VAL A 654 8.05 15.27 42.65
CA VAL A 654 7.06 16.33 42.48
C VAL A 654 6.64 16.36 41.01
N CYS A 655 5.68 15.51 40.65
CA CYS A 655 5.15 15.40 39.30
C CYS A 655 4.19 16.55 38.97
N GLY A 656 3.38 16.96 39.95
CA GLY A 656 2.40 18.02 39.79
C GLY A 656 1.80 18.39 41.13
N MET A 657 1.20 19.58 41.20
CA MET A 657 0.51 20.05 42.40
C MET A 657 -0.89 20.51 42.06
N VAL A 658 -1.75 19.57 41.63
CA VAL A 658 -3.08 19.91 41.09
C VAL A 658 -3.97 20.67 42.09
N SER A 659 -3.78 20.46 43.40
CA SER A 659 -4.51 21.21 44.43
C SER A 659 -4.14 22.69 44.47
N GLN A 660 -2.98 23.07 43.95
CA GLN A 660 -2.46 24.44 43.97
C GLN A 660 -2.78 25.20 42.67
N HIS A 661 -3.12 24.48 41.59
CA HIS A 661 -3.26 25.09 40.27
C HIS A 661 -4.36 26.16 40.20
N ALA A 662 -5.40 26.08 41.03
CA ALA A 662 -6.57 26.93 40.94
C ALA A 662 -6.78 27.88 42.14
N VAL A 663 -5.81 27.95 43.06
CA VAL A 663 -5.93 28.71 44.31
C VAL A 663 -5.31 30.10 44.13
N SER A 664 -6.02 31.15 44.54
CA SER A 664 -5.54 32.54 44.47
C SER A 664 -4.60 32.93 45.60
N ASP A 665 -4.64 32.21 46.73
CA ASP A 665 -3.78 32.40 47.91
C ASP A 665 -3.25 31.03 48.39
N PRO A 666 -2.19 30.49 47.77
CA PRO A 666 -1.69 29.16 48.10
C PRO A 666 -1.06 29.16 49.50
N LYS A 667 -1.54 28.27 50.38
CA LYS A 667 -0.91 28.04 51.68
C LYS A 667 0.47 27.39 51.48
N GLY A 668 1.49 27.95 52.13
CA GLY A 668 2.85 27.41 52.09
C GLY A 668 2.96 26.02 52.73
N ILE A 669 4.00 25.27 52.34
CA ILE A 669 4.36 23.99 52.96
C ILE A 669 5.12 24.26 54.25
N SER A 670 4.60 23.78 55.38
CA SER A 670 5.12 24.13 56.72
C SER A 670 6.24 23.21 57.18
N ASN A 671 6.25 21.96 56.69
CA ASN A 671 7.13 20.90 57.21
C ASN A 671 8.40 20.65 56.38
N LEU A 672 8.87 21.63 55.59
CA LEU A 672 10.08 21.47 54.75
C LEU A 672 11.35 21.17 55.57
N TYR A 673 11.42 21.56 56.85
CA TYR A 673 12.56 21.23 57.71
C TYR A 673 12.78 19.71 57.87
N THR A 674 11.73 18.90 57.67
CA THR A 674 11.85 17.43 57.63
C THR A 674 12.83 16.94 56.57
N LEU A 675 13.04 17.69 55.49
CA LEU A 675 14.01 17.34 54.45
C LEU A 675 15.43 17.23 55.03
N VAL A 676 15.80 18.14 55.94
CA VAL A 676 17.10 18.09 56.65
C VAL A 676 17.09 16.95 57.67
N MET A 677 16.06 16.89 58.52
CA MET A 677 15.97 15.90 59.59
C MET A 677 15.94 14.46 59.09
N LYS A 678 15.46 14.21 57.88
CA LYS A 678 15.35 12.87 57.31
C LYS A 678 16.21 12.68 56.07
N ARG A 679 16.97 13.70 55.63
CA ARG A 679 17.76 13.69 54.38
C ARG A 679 16.92 13.25 53.17
N ILE A 680 15.72 13.79 53.07
CA ILE A 680 14.79 13.50 51.98
C ILE A 680 15.25 14.27 50.74
N ARG A 681 15.20 13.61 49.58
CA ARG A 681 15.29 14.31 48.29
C ARG A 681 13.88 14.63 47.81
N MET A 682 13.61 15.90 47.52
CA MET A 682 12.36 16.36 46.92
C MET A 682 12.70 17.07 45.61
N GLU A 683 12.20 16.54 44.50
CA GLU A 683 12.65 16.91 43.17
C GLU A 683 11.48 17.00 42.19
N GLY A 684 11.35 18.16 41.54
CA GLY A 684 10.44 18.35 40.41
C GLY A 684 11.09 17.91 39.12
N PHE A 685 10.29 17.44 38.16
CA PHE A 685 10.78 17.00 36.86
C PHE A 685 9.75 17.29 35.76
N ILE A 686 10.24 17.45 34.52
CA ILE A 686 9.40 17.52 33.33
C ILE A 686 9.83 16.38 32.40
N GLN A 687 8.89 15.54 31.96
CA GLN A 687 9.21 14.34 31.18
C GLN A 687 9.99 14.63 29.89
N SER A 688 9.81 15.80 29.28
CA SER A 688 10.47 16.18 28.03
C SER A 688 11.98 16.27 28.16
N ASP A 689 12.51 16.47 29.37
CA ASP A 689 13.95 16.51 29.63
C ASP A 689 14.57 15.10 29.58
N HIS A 690 13.73 14.06 29.52
CA HIS A 690 14.12 12.65 29.57
C HIS A 690 13.82 11.88 28.28
N LEU A 691 13.49 12.55 27.15
CA LEU A 691 13.06 11.89 25.90
C LEU A 691 14.00 10.79 25.37
N HIS A 692 15.28 10.79 25.76
CA HIS A 692 16.23 9.71 25.47
C HIS A 692 15.81 8.34 26.04
N LEU A 693 14.94 8.31 27.05
CA LEU A 693 14.38 7.09 27.65
C LEU A 693 13.09 6.62 26.96
N PHE A 694 12.50 7.42 26.07
CA PHE A 694 11.20 7.14 25.46
C PHE A 694 11.14 5.79 24.71
N PRO A 695 12.17 5.38 23.93
CA PRO A 695 12.17 4.06 23.28
C PRO A 695 12.13 2.89 24.28
N LYS A 696 12.88 3.00 25.39
CA LYS A 696 12.89 1.99 26.46
C LYS A 696 11.56 1.92 27.18
N PHE A 697 10.95 3.08 27.46
CA PHE A 697 9.60 3.19 28.01
C PHE A 697 8.58 2.47 27.13
N LEU A 698 8.52 2.79 25.83
CA LEU A 698 7.54 2.19 24.91
C LEU A 698 7.66 0.67 24.88
N SER A 699 8.88 0.16 24.69
CA SER A 699 9.18 -1.28 24.70
C SER A 699 8.69 -1.95 26.00
N THR A 700 9.05 -1.39 27.16
CA THR A 700 8.68 -1.95 28.47
C THR A 700 7.17 -1.97 28.69
N ILE A 701 6.48 -0.86 28.42
CA ILE A 701 5.05 -0.72 28.71
C ILE A 701 4.21 -1.56 27.74
N ILE A 702 4.58 -1.63 26.45
CA ILE A 702 3.92 -2.49 25.48
C ILE A 702 4.02 -3.95 25.91
N ASP A 703 5.20 -4.40 26.33
CA ASP A 703 5.41 -5.78 26.77
C ASP A 703 4.59 -6.12 28.01
N LEU A 704 4.58 -5.23 29.02
CA LEU A 704 3.79 -5.43 30.23
C LEU A 704 2.28 -5.42 29.95
N TYR A 705 1.81 -4.54 29.07
CA TYR A 705 0.41 -4.50 28.66
C TYR A 705 0.00 -5.78 27.91
N LYS A 706 0.81 -6.22 26.94
CA LYS A 706 0.54 -7.45 26.17
C LYS A 706 0.53 -8.72 27.02
N GLN A 707 1.33 -8.75 28.09
CA GLN A 707 1.34 -9.83 29.08
C GLN A 707 0.15 -9.77 30.05
N GLY A 708 -0.73 -8.76 29.96
CA GLY A 708 -1.82 -8.53 30.89
C GLY A 708 -1.37 -8.12 32.29
N ARG A 709 -0.13 -7.63 32.44
CA ARG A 709 0.46 -7.24 33.73
C ARG A 709 0.21 -5.78 34.10
N ILE A 710 -0.26 -4.98 33.15
CA ILE A 710 -0.76 -3.62 33.37
C ILE A 710 -2.19 -3.54 32.86
N VAL A 711 -3.07 -3.00 33.69
CA VAL A 711 -4.43 -2.60 33.34
C VAL A 711 -4.46 -1.09 33.17
N TYR A 712 -5.09 -0.61 32.10
CA TYR A 712 -5.19 0.82 31.81
C TYR A 712 -6.64 1.26 31.69
N ILE A 713 -6.96 2.40 32.31
CA ILE A 713 -8.32 2.91 32.46
C ILE A 713 -8.39 4.31 31.87
N GLU A 714 -9.22 4.44 30.85
CA GLU A 714 -9.61 5.69 30.21
C GLU A 714 -11.02 6.09 30.65
N ASP A 715 -11.23 7.39 30.86
CA ASP A 715 -12.53 8.02 30.98
C ASP A 715 -12.76 8.78 29.67
N MET A 716 -13.66 8.28 28.82
CA MET A 716 -13.79 8.71 27.44
C MET A 716 -15.10 9.46 27.22
N ASN A 717 -14.99 10.74 26.81
CA ASN A 717 -16.11 11.54 26.36
C ASN A 717 -16.17 11.54 24.83
N GLU A 718 -17.33 11.22 24.26
CA GLU A 718 -17.54 11.23 22.82
C GLU A 718 -17.93 12.64 22.34
N GLY A 719 -17.34 13.12 21.25
CA GLY A 719 -17.63 14.42 20.66
C GLY A 719 -16.78 15.56 21.21
N LEU A 720 -16.24 16.39 20.31
CA LEU A 720 -15.40 17.54 20.65
C LEU A 720 -16.14 18.57 21.54
N GLU A 721 -17.45 18.70 21.38
CA GLU A 721 -18.32 19.56 22.19
C GLU A 721 -18.24 19.28 23.69
N ASN A 722 -17.91 18.06 24.10
CA ASN A 722 -17.79 17.67 25.50
C ASN A 722 -16.38 17.91 26.06
N GLY A 723 -15.44 18.43 25.24
CA GLY A 723 -14.08 18.73 25.66
C GLY A 723 -13.97 19.72 26.82
N PRO A 724 -14.66 20.88 26.79
CA PRO A 724 -14.67 21.84 27.89
C PRO A 724 -15.10 21.23 29.23
N GLU A 725 -16.23 20.50 29.25
CA GLU A 725 -16.75 19.83 30.45
C GLU A 725 -15.74 18.79 30.96
N ALA A 726 -15.24 17.93 30.07
CA ALA A 726 -14.25 16.90 30.40
C ALA A 726 -12.98 17.51 31.02
N PHE A 727 -12.50 18.62 30.48
CA PHE A 727 -11.33 19.33 31.02
C PHE A 727 -11.58 19.95 32.39
N VAL A 728 -12.72 20.62 32.57
CA VAL A 728 -13.11 21.22 33.86
C VAL A 728 -13.30 20.15 34.93
N GLY A 729 -13.87 18.99 34.56
CA GLY A 729 -14.07 17.84 35.43
C GLY A 729 -12.79 17.27 36.07
N LEU A 730 -11.61 17.54 35.48
CA LEU A 730 -10.32 17.18 36.07
C LEU A 730 -10.08 17.88 37.43
N PHE A 731 -10.56 19.11 37.60
CA PHE A 731 -10.30 19.92 38.79
C PHE A 731 -11.34 19.72 39.90
N THR A 732 -12.48 19.11 39.58
CA THR A 732 -13.45 18.62 40.57
C THR A 732 -13.21 17.15 40.94
N GLY A 733 -12.35 16.46 40.18
CA GLY A 733 -12.02 15.06 40.37
C GLY A 733 -13.18 14.15 39.96
N ASN A 734 -13.93 14.51 38.92
CA ASN A 734 -15.02 13.68 38.40
C ASN A 734 -14.49 12.48 37.59
N ASN A 735 -13.37 12.66 36.89
CA ASN A 735 -12.81 11.67 35.98
C ASN A 735 -12.34 10.38 36.70
N VAL A 736 -12.60 9.21 36.14
CA VAL A 736 -12.11 7.91 36.63
C VAL A 736 -11.11 7.32 35.64
N GLY A 737 -9.82 7.57 35.87
CA GLY A 737 -8.75 7.19 34.96
C GLY A 737 -8.24 8.37 34.12
N LYS A 738 -7.68 8.07 32.94
CA LYS A 738 -7.20 9.08 32.00
C LYS A 738 -8.37 9.69 31.22
N GLN A 739 -8.59 10.99 31.39
CA GLN A 739 -9.59 11.73 30.63
C GLN A 739 -9.17 11.89 29.15
N VAL A 740 -10.01 11.39 28.24
CA VAL A 740 -9.83 11.43 26.78
C VAL A 740 -11.11 11.94 26.13
N VAL A 741 -10.99 12.72 25.05
CA VAL A 741 -12.10 13.12 24.20
C VAL A 741 -11.96 12.41 22.86
N CYS A 742 -12.96 11.61 22.46
CA CYS A 742 -13.03 11.02 21.12
C CYS A 742 -13.68 12.03 20.17
N VAL A 743 -12.89 12.61 19.28
CA VAL A 743 -13.34 13.62 18.30
C VAL A 743 -14.00 12.94 17.10
N SER A 744 -13.36 11.89 16.60
CA SER A 744 -13.87 11.07 15.49
C SER A 744 -13.38 9.65 15.70
N ARG A 745 -14.29 8.69 15.57
CA ARG A 745 -13.90 7.30 15.34
C ARG A 745 -13.41 7.14 13.91
N GLU A 746 -12.61 6.09 13.70
CA GLU A 746 -11.99 5.77 12.41
C GLU A 746 -12.97 5.41 11.30
#